data_AF-A0A1R1ENW0-F1
#
_entry.id   AF-A0A1R1ENW0-F1
#
_cell.length_a   1.000
_cell.length_b   1.000
_cell.length_c   1.000
_cell.angle_alpha   90.00
_cell.angle_beta   90.00
_cell.angle_gamma   90.00
#
_symmetry.space_group_name_H-M   'P 1'
#
loop_
_entity.id
_entity.type
_entity.pdbx_description
1 polymer ?
#
loop_
_entity_poly.entity_id
_entity_poly.type
_entity_poly.pdbx_seq_one_letter_code
_entity_poly.pdbx_strand_id
1 'polypeptide(L)'
;DLMLCDSEGQVCIRLRGVTSRVPESREGVLLVQPEWQELPKRSLPAEAVGVEPAVLLCDWAPQDFADAEVSWERMTLTGSLEARYGQAVQAILHHVQQQLTKHQRGRMALQIVVAGSEEGRRFAGVSGLLRTVRLEYPGSLAQLVEVQPETSAAMLTEQLYQCALHAEETHLRWEAGELKRTGWQALNVDMDENWIRNVHAETEMKPKTGVPRLSPWRDEGVYVITGGAGGLGRIWAREIAARTEGSTLILTGRSPAMPETVQREMAQLPARVLYETVDVTNREAVNALFRRLRQQYGRVNGVLHCAGEIRDSLIRYKTEPDWQAVLAPKVNGTRNLEEAIGTEALDVLLLFSSGAAVTGNAGQGDYAAANGYMDAYAVSRNARMKRGECQGRTLSINWPLWEEGGMQLEEEGKARLWKQHGLRPLGTASGVKALYQAWASGSSQVAVAEGNLLVLRRSLLEPGDSGSSEPIEPVKADKLEPVSEWVSTKLGAPLAGGMTRQEAIAVLTLEVAALLNVGEQDVDPDMDWSEYGLDPVQWSELSRRLLARHGWDISAETLLEHLNMSQTVQQVTGQIHPMGKERMDLHKKEENLGLIQKNDADLRVKTVQFLQERLARVIGLPKSRIDVDTAMDRYGIDSLLIMQMTTNLEEQFGLLPKTLFFEYQTLRALSEYFLEHHHEQLRLIVGGGRSEESVSISPTSVAVQKPEIEDIKSKGILSQKRTLKNQQATNPESKNVGSLKSLNPIESSNRVQEDEEKQDIAIIGVAGRYPGARNIHEFWENLRSGTDSITEIPSERWDQEKVYDSAPGTPGKTYGRWGGFLDGVDEFDPLFFQISPREAEMMDPQERLFMQCVYETIEDAGYTRERLAADIVGVYVGVMYEEYQLYGAESSIALSGNPASIANRVSYFCNFRGPSLA
;
A
#
# COMPACT_ATOMS: atom_id res chain seq x y z
N ASP A 1 -33.84 -17.24 10.95
CA ASP A 1 -34.53 -18.23 11.81
C ASP A 1 -33.73 -19.50 11.88
N LEU A 2 -33.62 -20.08 13.08
CA LEU A 2 -32.92 -21.34 13.35
C LEU A 2 -33.90 -22.35 13.96
N MET A 3 -33.69 -23.63 13.67
CA MET A 3 -34.47 -24.73 14.24
C MET A 3 -33.50 -25.77 14.78
N LEU A 4 -33.55 -26.00 16.09
CA LEU A 4 -32.74 -27.00 16.79
C LEU A 4 -33.61 -28.24 16.99
N CYS A 5 -33.06 -29.39 16.61
CA CYS A 5 -33.68 -30.69 16.79
C CYS A 5 -32.92 -31.54 17.80
N ASP A 6 -33.59 -32.55 18.35
CA ASP A 6 -32.96 -33.64 19.08
C ASP A 6 -32.26 -34.64 18.13
N SER A 7 -31.67 -35.68 18.73
CA SER A 7 -31.02 -36.80 18.03
C SER A 7 -31.97 -37.66 17.20
N GLU A 8 -33.29 -37.53 17.35
CA GLU A 8 -34.29 -38.20 16.51
C GLU A 8 -34.80 -37.27 15.37
N GLY A 9 -34.27 -36.04 15.28
CA GLY A 9 -34.62 -35.05 14.27
C GLY A 9 -35.90 -34.27 14.58
N GLN A 10 -36.50 -34.44 15.76
CA GLN A 10 -37.70 -33.70 16.15
C GLN A 10 -37.34 -32.29 16.63
N VAL A 11 -38.08 -31.28 16.14
CA VAL A 11 -37.78 -29.86 16.38
C VAL A 11 -38.13 -29.48 17.82
N CYS A 12 -37.13 -29.37 18.68
CA CYS A 12 -37.29 -28.95 20.08
C CYS A 12 -37.45 -27.42 20.20
N ILE A 13 -36.67 -26.64 19.43
CA ILE A 13 -36.62 -25.18 19.53
C ILE A 13 -36.69 -24.55 18.13
N ARG A 14 -37.49 -23.49 17.98
CA ARG A 14 -37.57 -22.67 16.76
C ARG A 14 -37.32 -21.20 17.10
N LEU A 15 -36.10 -20.74 16.88
CA LEU A 15 -35.68 -19.35 17.08
C LEU A 15 -36.08 -18.53 15.85
N ARG A 16 -37.02 -17.59 16.02
CA ARG A 16 -37.49 -16.68 14.95
C ARG A 16 -36.96 -15.27 15.12
N GLY A 17 -36.70 -14.58 14.02
CA GLY A 17 -36.19 -13.21 14.04
C GLY A 17 -34.74 -13.09 14.51
N VAL A 18 -33.98 -14.18 14.53
CA VAL A 18 -32.55 -14.19 14.88
C VAL A 18 -31.78 -13.33 13.88
N THR A 19 -31.23 -12.21 14.38
CA THR A 19 -30.29 -11.35 13.67
C THR A 19 -28.95 -11.38 14.41
N SER A 20 -27.89 -11.79 13.69
CA SER A 20 -26.54 -11.63 14.21
C SER A 20 -26.03 -10.24 13.86
N ARG A 21 -25.42 -9.56 14.83
CA ARG A 21 -24.48 -8.47 14.58
C ARG A 21 -23.10 -8.94 15.04
N VAL A 22 -22.35 -9.53 14.12
CA VAL A 22 -20.90 -9.64 14.28
C VAL A 22 -20.36 -8.21 14.41
N PRO A 23 -19.53 -7.88 15.42
CA PRO A 23 -18.81 -6.61 15.44
C PRO A 23 -18.05 -6.47 14.11
N GLU A 24 -18.20 -5.34 13.42
CA GLU A 24 -17.48 -5.18 12.15
C GLU A 24 -15.98 -5.27 12.42
N SER A 25 -15.34 -6.29 11.83
CA SER A 25 -13.89 -6.40 11.82
C SER A 25 -13.33 -5.07 11.35
N ARG A 26 -12.40 -4.48 12.12
CA ARG A 26 -11.75 -3.23 11.74
C ARG A 26 -11.02 -3.37 10.41
N GLU A 27 -10.71 -4.59 9.98
CA GLU A 27 -10.10 -4.93 8.70
C GLU A 27 -11.00 -5.79 7.81
N GLY A 28 -10.94 -5.58 6.50
CA GLY A 28 -11.62 -6.42 5.52
C GLY A 28 -11.52 -5.87 4.10
N VAL A 29 -12.32 -6.46 3.20
CA VAL A 29 -12.45 -5.98 1.82
C VAL A 29 -13.66 -5.05 1.71
N LEU A 30 -13.43 -3.80 1.32
CA LEU A 30 -14.49 -2.87 0.92
C LEU A 30 -14.67 -2.94 -0.60
N LEU A 31 -15.91 -3.18 -1.03
CA LEU A 31 -16.32 -3.05 -2.43
C LEU A 31 -17.22 -1.83 -2.58
N VAL A 32 -16.98 -1.02 -3.62
CA VAL A 32 -17.80 0.16 -3.92
C VAL A 32 -18.14 0.25 -5.41
N GLN A 33 -19.30 0.82 -5.73
CA GLN A 33 -19.72 1.16 -7.10
C GLN A 33 -19.84 2.69 -7.26
N PRO A 34 -19.64 3.24 -8.47
CA PRO A 34 -19.74 4.67 -8.70
C PRO A 34 -21.20 5.14 -8.66
N GLU A 35 -21.45 6.29 -8.04
CA GLU A 35 -22.75 6.93 -7.91
C GLU A 35 -22.67 8.41 -8.33
N TRP A 36 -23.76 8.98 -8.85
CA TRP A 36 -23.86 10.41 -9.14
C TRP A 36 -24.62 11.12 -8.03
N GLN A 37 -23.92 11.96 -7.29
CA GLN A 37 -24.44 12.67 -6.11
C GLN A 37 -24.62 14.16 -6.43
N GLU A 38 -25.74 14.74 -6.03
CA GLU A 38 -26.05 16.15 -6.28
C GLU A 38 -25.17 17.10 -5.46
N LEU A 39 -24.84 18.24 -6.07
CA LEU A 39 -24.14 19.34 -5.42
C LEU A 39 -25.02 20.59 -5.34
N PRO A 40 -25.06 21.28 -4.18
CA PRO A 40 -25.73 22.57 -4.07
C PRO A 40 -24.93 23.64 -4.83
N LYS A 41 -25.58 24.35 -5.75
CA LYS A 41 -24.97 25.47 -6.49
C LYS A 41 -24.50 26.54 -5.51
N ARG A 42 -23.24 26.93 -5.58
CA ARG A 42 -22.65 27.95 -4.71
C ARG A 42 -23.02 29.35 -5.21
N SER A 43 -23.31 30.26 -4.28
CA SER A 43 -23.60 31.66 -4.61
C SER A 43 -22.39 32.32 -5.28
N LEU A 44 -22.62 33.04 -6.38
CA LEU A 44 -21.57 33.79 -7.08
C LEU A 44 -20.92 34.82 -6.13
N PRO A 45 -19.62 34.75 -5.82
CA PRO A 45 -18.96 35.75 -5.00
C PRO A 45 -18.89 37.10 -5.75
N ALA A 46 -19.11 38.20 -5.03
CA ALA A 46 -19.18 39.54 -5.63
C ALA A 46 -17.85 40.06 -6.18
N GLU A 47 -16.73 39.48 -5.73
CA GLU A 47 -15.39 39.69 -6.28
C GLU A 47 -14.83 38.30 -6.61
N ALA A 48 -14.66 38.00 -7.91
CA ALA A 48 -14.24 36.68 -8.39
C ALA A 48 -12.72 36.48 -8.17
N VAL A 49 -12.34 35.50 -7.34
CA VAL A 49 -10.95 35.33 -6.89
C VAL A 49 -10.17 34.33 -7.75
N GLY A 50 -9.22 34.87 -8.53
CA GLY A 50 -7.93 34.22 -8.81
C GLY A 50 -7.88 33.13 -9.89
N VAL A 51 -7.27 33.48 -11.02
CA VAL A 51 -6.90 32.60 -12.16
C VAL A 51 -8.10 31.99 -12.90
N GLU A 52 -8.42 32.57 -14.04
CA GLU A 52 -9.34 31.98 -15.03
C GLU A 52 -8.81 30.59 -15.46
N PRO A 53 -9.61 29.51 -15.37
CA PRO A 53 -9.16 28.18 -15.72
C PRO A 53 -8.91 28.04 -17.23
N ALA A 54 -7.86 27.31 -17.61
CA ALA A 54 -7.70 26.87 -18.98
C ALA A 54 -8.80 25.84 -19.31
N VAL A 55 -9.70 26.19 -20.22
CA VAL A 55 -10.80 25.32 -20.65
C VAL A 55 -10.41 24.61 -21.93
N LEU A 56 -10.34 23.27 -21.90
CA LEU A 56 -10.10 22.43 -23.08
C LEU A 56 -11.37 21.67 -23.46
N LEU A 57 -11.94 21.99 -24.62
CA LEU A 57 -13.10 21.30 -25.19
C LEU A 57 -12.64 20.01 -25.87
N CYS A 58 -12.98 18.87 -25.27
CA CYS A 58 -12.53 17.55 -25.69
C CYS A 58 -13.60 16.84 -26.53
N ASP A 59 -13.26 16.59 -27.81
CA ASP A 59 -14.09 15.87 -28.80
C ASP A 59 -15.47 16.50 -29.15
N TRP A 60 -15.81 17.62 -28.52
CA TRP A 60 -17.06 18.37 -28.69
C TRP A 60 -16.78 19.88 -28.60
N ALA A 61 -17.75 20.71 -28.99
CA ALA A 61 -17.82 22.13 -28.70
C ALA A 61 -19.29 22.62 -28.82
N PRO A 62 -19.68 23.73 -28.15
CA PRO A 62 -20.98 24.38 -28.38
C PRO A 62 -21.22 24.73 -29.85
N GLN A 63 -22.49 24.80 -30.26
CA GLN A 63 -22.86 25.12 -31.65
C GLN A 63 -22.52 26.58 -32.02
N ASP A 64 -22.60 27.47 -31.04
CA ASP A 64 -22.29 28.90 -31.07
C ASP A 64 -20.81 29.21 -30.74
N PHE A 65 -19.96 28.20 -30.58
CA PHE A 65 -18.54 28.37 -30.21
C PHE A 65 -17.73 29.28 -31.15
N ALA A 66 -18.10 29.34 -32.44
CA ALA A 66 -17.42 30.19 -33.42
C ALA A 66 -17.76 31.69 -33.28
N ASP A 67 -18.89 32.01 -32.65
CA ASP A 67 -19.39 33.37 -32.44
C ASP A 67 -19.21 33.86 -30.98
N ALA A 68 -18.61 33.02 -30.11
CA ALA A 68 -18.44 33.28 -28.69
C ALA A 68 -17.10 33.96 -28.37
N GLU A 69 -17.13 35.07 -27.64
CA GLU A 69 -15.93 35.77 -27.14
C GLU A 69 -15.37 35.05 -25.90
N VAL A 70 -14.79 33.85 -26.10
CA VAL A 70 -14.27 32.98 -25.02
C VAL A 70 -12.81 32.57 -25.24
N SER A 71 -12.12 32.28 -24.15
CA SER A 71 -10.69 31.92 -24.08
C SER A 71 -10.37 30.44 -24.37
N TRP A 72 -11.39 29.64 -24.70
CA TRP A 72 -11.32 28.17 -24.63
C TRP A 72 -10.63 27.53 -25.84
N GLU A 73 -9.83 26.50 -25.60
CA GLU A 73 -9.14 25.74 -26.65
C GLU A 73 -9.97 24.50 -27.05
N ARG A 74 -10.24 24.31 -28.33
CA ARG A 74 -10.85 23.07 -28.84
C ARG A 74 -9.78 22.08 -29.29
N MET A 75 -9.75 20.89 -28.68
CA MET A 75 -8.84 19.83 -29.08
C MET A 75 -9.10 19.37 -30.52
N THR A 76 -8.05 19.34 -31.34
CA THR A 76 -8.12 18.83 -32.72
C THR A 76 -7.85 17.31 -32.73
N LEU A 77 -8.90 16.52 -32.50
CA LEU A 77 -8.84 15.07 -32.39
C LEU A 77 -9.29 14.39 -33.70
N THR A 78 -8.59 13.34 -34.14
CA THR A 78 -8.87 12.63 -35.41
C THR A 78 -8.72 11.12 -35.32
N GLY A 79 -9.48 10.40 -36.15
CA GLY A 79 -9.46 8.93 -36.25
C GLY A 79 -10.55 8.23 -35.43
N SER A 80 -10.34 6.95 -35.11
CA SER A 80 -11.21 6.17 -34.22
C SER A 80 -11.30 6.78 -32.82
N LEU A 81 -12.37 6.49 -32.07
CA LEU A 81 -12.57 7.01 -30.71
C LEU A 81 -11.36 6.76 -29.80
N GLU A 82 -10.73 5.59 -29.88
CA GLU A 82 -9.51 5.25 -29.12
C GLU A 82 -8.29 6.10 -29.50
N ALA A 83 -8.18 6.50 -30.76
CA ALA A 83 -7.11 7.36 -31.24
C ALA A 83 -7.34 8.81 -30.78
N ARG A 84 -8.59 9.28 -30.84
CA ARG A 84 -9.03 10.56 -30.27
C ARG A 84 -8.84 10.60 -28.75
N TYR A 85 -9.12 9.51 -28.03
CA TYR A 85 -8.85 9.38 -26.60
C TYR A 85 -7.36 9.47 -26.27
N GLY A 86 -6.50 8.74 -27.00
CA GLY A 86 -5.05 8.84 -26.86
C GLY A 86 -4.52 10.25 -27.11
N GLN A 87 -4.98 10.91 -28.16
CA GLN A 87 -4.66 12.30 -28.50
C GLN A 87 -5.16 13.29 -27.43
N ALA A 88 -6.32 13.05 -26.81
CA ALA A 88 -6.83 13.88 -25.72
C ALA A 88 -5.97 13.75 -24.44
N VAL A 89 -5.63 12.52 -24.04
CA VAL A 89 -4.73 12.27 -22.89
C VAL A 89 -3.35 12.91 -23.14
N GLN A 90 -2.80 12.76 -24.34
CA GLN A 90 -1.56 13.39 -24.80
C GLN A 90 -1.64 14.93 -24.73
N ALA A 91 -2.73 15.54 -25.22
CA ALA A 91 -2.92 16.99 -25.17
C ALA A 91 -2.99 17.52 -23.74
N ILE A 92 -3.66 16.82 -22.83
CA ILE A 92 -3.77 17.20 -21.41
C ILE A 92 -2.41 17.08 -20.71
N LEU A 93 -1.67 16.00 -20.93
CA LEU A 93 -0.33 15.82 -20.36
C LEU A 93 0.62 16.93 -20.84
N HIS A 94 0.62 17.25 -22.13
CA HIS A 94 1.37 18.40 -22.66
C HIS A 94 0.91 19.74 -22.10
N HIS A 95 -0.40 19.96 -21.91
CA HIS A 95 -0.91 21.21 -21.31
C HIS A 95 -0.41 21.37 -19.87
N VAL A 96 -0.47 20.31 -19.05
CA VAL A 96 0.08 20.30 -17.68
C VAL A 96 1.60 20.57 -17.69
N GLN A 97 2.37 19.89 -18.56
CA GLN A 97 3.81 20.15 -18.71
C GLN A 97 4.12 21.61 -19.12
N GLN A 98 3.29 22.22 -19.95
CA GLN A 98 3.42 23.64 -20.33
C GLN A 98 3.06 24.60 -19.18
N GLN A 99 2.03 24.31 -18.40
CA GLN A 99 1.67 25.09 -17.20
C GLN A 99 2.84 25.10 -16.20
N LEU A 100 3.41 23.92 -15.93
CA LEU A 100 4.54 23.71 -15.02
C LEU A 100 5.87 24.35 -15.46
N THR A 101 6.02 24.69 -16.74
CA THR A 101 7.20 25.41 -17.26
C THR A 101 6.99 26.92 -17.36
N LYS A 102 5.74 27.39 -17.49
CA LYS A 102 5.37 28.82 -17.50
C LYS A 102 5.25 29.42 -16.09
N HIS A 103 4.73 28.66 -15.12
CA HIS A 103 4.42 29.18 -13.79
C HIS A 103 5.41 28.75 -12.71
N GLN A 104 6.33 29.65 -12.34
CA GLN A 104 6.92 29.59 -11.00
C GLN A 104 5.87 30.03 -9.97
N ARG A 105 5.41 29.10 -9.11
CA ARG A 105 4.51 29.33 -7.96
C ARG A 105 3.07 29.77 -8.26
N GLY A 106 2.52 29.49 -9.44
CA GLY A 106 1.08 29.68 -9.73
C GLY A 106 0.23 28.48 -9.32
N ARG A 107 -1.02 28.70 -8.88
CA ARG A 107 -2.05 27.63 -8.84
C ARG A 107 -2.43 27.30 -10.29
N MET A 108 -2.18 26.06 -10.72
CA MET A 108 -2.63 25.55 -12.02
C MET A 108 -4.16 25.41 -12.01
N ALA A 109 -4.82 25.85 -13.09
CA ALA A 109 -6.27 25.78 -13.25
C ALA A 109 -6.64 25.23 -14.64
N LEU A 110 -7.35 24.10 -14.68
CA LEU A 110 -7.63 23.32 -15.87
C LEU A 110 -9.02 22.66 -15.79
N GLN A 111 -9.87 22.91 -16.78
CA GLN A 111 -11.17 22.26 -16.94
C GLN A 111 -11.25 21.57 -18.31
N ILE A 112 -11.53 20.27 -18.31
CA ILE A 112 -11.73 19.45 -19.51
C ILE A 112 -13.22 19.26 -19.71
N VAL A 113 -13.76 19.65 -20.87
CA VAL A 113 -15.20 19.57 -21.15
C VAL A 113 -15.49 18.44 -22.12
N VAL A 114 -16.43 17.58 -21.79
CA VAL A 114 -16.89 16.47 -22.65
C VAL A 114 -18.41 16.45 -22.75
N ALA A 115 -18.94 15.99 -23.89
CA ALA A 115 -20.38 15.83 -24.07
C ALA A 115 -20.91 14.57 -23.33
N GLY A 116 -22.11 14.68 -22.75
CA GLY A 116 -22.87 13.56 -22.16
C GLY A 116 -23.40 12.52 -23.15
N SER A 117 -22.95 12.56 -24.41
CA SER A 117 -23.27 11.57 -25.44
C SER A 117 -22.62 10.21 -25.15
N GLU A 118 -23.04 9.14 -25.82
CA GLU A 118 -22.43 7.82 -25.60
C GLU A 118 -20.94 7.80 -25.98
N GLU A 119 -20.51 8.54 -27.01
CA GLU A 119 -19.09 8.68 -27.35
C GLU A 119 -18.35 9.61 -26.37
N GLY A 120 -18.89 10.79 -26.05
CA GLY A 120 -18.23 11.75 -25.17
C GLY A 120 -18.00 11.20 -23.75
N ARG A 121 -18.94 10.39 -23.24
CA ARG A 121 -18.78 9.67 -21.97
C ARG A 121 -17.65 8.64 -21.95
N ARG A 122 -17.11 8.21 -23.10
CA ARG A 122 -15.90 7.35 -23.17
C ARG A 122 -14.64 8.12 -22.78
N PHE A 123 -14.63 9.44 -22.97
CA PHE A 123 -13.55 10.31 -22.53
C PHE A 123 -13.54 10.53 -21.00
N ALA A 124 -14.57 10.08 -20.28
CA ALA A 124 -14.65 10.25 -18.82
C ALA A 124 -13.51 9.56 -18.03
N GLY A 125 -12.82 8.58 -18.65
CA GLY A 125 -11.61 7.98 -18.09
C GLY A 125 -10.45 8.97 -17.83
N VAL A 126 -10.46 10.13 -18.50
CA VAL A 126 -9.54 11.25 -18.25
C VAL A 126 -9.58 11.74 -16.79
N SER A 127 -10.70 11.53 -16.07
CA SER A 127 -10.80 11.86 -14.63
C SER A 127 -9.67 11.26 -13.78
N GLY A 128 -9.20 10.04 -14.09
CA GLY A 128 -8.08 9.41 -13.39
C GLY A 128 -6.73 10.15 -13.57
N LEU A 129 -6.49 10.73 -14.75
CA LEU A 129 -5.36 11.62 -14.97
C LEU A 129 -5.50 12.89 -14.13
N LEU A 130 -6.67 13.53 -14.12
CA LEU A 130 -6.87 14.78 -13.38
C LEU A 130 -6.80 14.60 -11.86
N ARG A 131 -7.24 13.44 -11.33
CA ARG A 131 -6.99 13.04 -9.94
C ARG A 131 -5.50 12.93 -9.65
N THR A 132 -4.74 12.30 -10.55
CA THR A 132 -3.27 12.20 -10.44
C THR A 132 -2.58 13.58 -10.51
N VAL A 133 -3.03 14.48 -11.40
CA VAL A 133 -2.55 15.86 -11.48
C VAL A 133 -2.68 16.58 -10.13
N ARG A 134 -3.78 16.37 -9.41
CA ARG A 134 -3.99 16.97 -8.08
C ARG A 134 -3.13 16.37 -6.96
N LEU A 135 -2.74 15.10 -7.09
CA LEU A 135 -1.79 14.45 -6.18
C LEU A 135 -0.35 14.94 -6.40
N GLU A 136 0.05 15.15 -7.65
CA GLU A 136 1.38 15.69 -7.98
C GLU A 136 1.50 17.19 -7.75
N TYR A 137 0.40 17.94 -7.91
CA TYR A 137 0.36 19.40 -7.78
C TYR A 137 -0.77 19.86 -6.84
N PRO A 138 -0.64 19.63 -5.50
CA PRO A 138 -1.65 20.01 -4.53
C PRO A 138 -2.06 21.49 -4.62
N GLY A 139 -3.37 21.74 -4.55
CA GLY A 139 -3.94 23.07 -4.74
C GLY A 139 -4.15 23.51 -6.19
N SER A 140 -3.92 22.63 -7.18
CA SER A 140 -4.39 22.86 -8.55
C SER A 140 -5.90 22.61 -8.68
N LEU A 141 -6.60 23.48 -9.41
CA LEU A 141 -7.93 23.16 -9.95
C LEU A 141 -7.73 22.29 -11.20
N ALA A 142 -8.15 21.02 -11.13
CA ALA A 142 -8.16 20.11 -12.27
C ALA A 142 -9.49 19.35 -12.28
N GLN A 143 -10.31 19.56 -13.30
CA GLN A 143 -11.68 19.03 -13.36
C GLN A 143 -12.03 18.48 -14.75
N LEU A 144 -12.77 17.38 -14.76
CA LEU A 144 -13.55 16.93 -15.92
C LEU A 144 -15.01 17.36 -15.71
N VAL A 145 -15.62 17.98 -16.72
CA VAL A 145 -17.01 18.43 -16.70
C VAL A 145 -17.77 17.79 -17.87
N GLU A 146 -18.72 16.91 -17.55
CA GLU A 146 -19.70 16.39 -18.52
C GLU A 146 -20.85 17.40 -18.69
N VAL A 147 -21.17 17.80 -19.92
CA VAL A 147 -22.27 18.73 -20.23
C VAL A 147 -23.21 18.15 -21.31
N GLN A 148 -24.44 18.67 -21.41
CA GLN A 148 -25.38 18.19 -22.43
C GLN A 148 -24.90 18.60 -23.85
N PRO A 149 -25.02 17.74 -24.88
CA PRO A 149 -24.51 18.02 -26.23
C PRO A 149 -25.03 19.31 -26.89
N GLU A 150 -26.20 19.79 -26.47
CA GLU A 150 -26.90 21.00 -26.91
C GLU A 150 -26.57 22.26 -26.08
N THR A 151 -25.63 22.18 -25.14
CA THR A 151 -25.24 23.33 -24.29
C THR A 151 -24.59 24.43 -25.14
N SER A 152 -25.13 25.66 -25.06
CA SER A 152 -24.58 26.85 -25.71
C SER A 152 -23.36 27.40 -24.96
N ALA A 153 -22.52 28.20 -25.62
CA ALA A 153 -21.34 28.80 -25.01
C ALA A 153 -21.71 29.66 -23.79
N ALA A 154 -22.74 30.52 -23.90
CA ALA A 154 -23.20 31.33 -22.77
C ALA A 154 -23.65 30.49 -21.55
N MET A 155 -24.29 29.33 -21.77
CA MET A 155 -24.67 28.41 -20.70
C MET A 155 -23.45 27.67 -20.14
N LEU A 156 -22.51 27.27 -21.01
CA LEU A 156 -21.29 26.58 -20.63
C LEU A 156 -20.39 27.46 -19.73
N THR A 157 -20.32 28.77 -19.98
CA THR A 157 -19.57 29.71 -19.11
C THR A 157 -20.05 29.68 -17.66
N GLU A 158 -21.36 29.78 -17.41
CA GLU A 158 -21.93 29.69 -16.07
C GLU A 158 -21.71 28.29 -15.48
N GLN A 159 -21.93 27.23 -16.26
CA GLN A 159 -21.71 25.84 -15.82
C GLN A 159 -20.26 25.58 -15.39
N LEU A 160 -19.28 26.12 -16.12
CA LEU A 160 -17.85 25.99 -15.81
C LEU A 160 -17.44 26.83 -14.59
N TYR A 161 -17.99 28.04 -14.44
CA TYR A 161 -17.76 28.87 -13.25
C TYR A 161 -18.31 28.19 -11.98
N GLN A 162 -19.55 27.67 -12.05
CA GLN A 162 -20.16 26.88 -10.98
C GLN A 162 -19.35 25.62 -10.66
N CYS A 163 -18.79 24.93 -11.66
CA CYS A 163 -17.84 23.83 -11.44
C CYS A 163 -16.56 24.30 -10.73
N ALA A 164 -15.98 25.45 -11.13
CA ALA A 164 -14.77 26.00 -10.52
C ALA A 164 -14.97 26.42 -9.05
N LEU A 165 -16.19 26.84 -8.67
CA LEU A 165 -16.55 27.06 -7.27
C LEU A 165 -16.49 25.77 -6.42
N HIS A 166 -16.50 24.59 -7.04
CA HIS A 166 -16.28 23.27 -6.42
C HIS A 166 -14.88 22.72 -6.71
N ALA A 167 -13.84 23.51 -6.41
CA ALA A 167 -12.45 23.14 -6.64
C ALA A 167 -12.02 21.84 -5.91
N GLU A 168 -12.72 21.45 -4.84
CA GLU A 168 -12.55 20.18 -4.15
C GLU A 168 -12.89 18.97 -5.03
N GLU A 169 -13.73 19.12 -6.05
CA GLU A 169 -14.18 18.03 -6.93
C GLU A 169 -13.38 17.90 -8.23
N THR A 170 -13.28 16.68 -8.76
CA THR A 170 -12.46 16.36 -9.96
C THR A 170 -13.27 15.85 -11.16
N HIS A 171 -14.48 15.32 -10.96
CA HIS A 171 -15.34 14.83 -12.04
C HIS A 171 -16.79 15.21 -11.75
N LEU A 172 -17.27 16.16 -12.55
CA LEU A 172 -18.56 16.82 -12.42
C LEU A 172 -19.43 16.55 -13.67
N ARG A 173 -20.75 16.64 -13.50
CA ARG A 173 -21.73 16.51 -14.58
C ARG A 173 -22.86 17.53 -14.41
N TRP A 174 -23.26 18.12 -15.54
CA TRP A 174 -24.52 18.83 -15.69
C TRP A 174 -25.57 17.94 -16.36
N GLU A 175 -26.60 17.54 -15.62
CA GLU A 175 -27.69 16.66 -16.08
C GLU A 175 -29.02 17.20 -15.54
N ALA A 176 -30.05 17.30 -16.38
CA ALA A 176 -31.35 17.92 -16.06
C ALA A 176 -31.33 19.38 -15.50
N GLY A 177 -30.19 20.07 -15.58
CA GLY A 177 -30.00 21.42 -14.99
C GLY A 177 -29.43 21.42 -13.57
N GLU A 178 -29.14 20.24 -13.04
CA GLU A 178 -28.49 19.99 -11.75
C GLU A 178 -26.98 19.77 -11.94
N LEU A 179 -26.17 20.21 -10.97
CA LEU A 179 -24.75 19.89 -10.89
C LEU A 179 -24.59 18.63 -10.02
N LYS A 180 -23.86 17.63 -10.51
CA LYS A 180 -23.60 16.37 -9.81
C LYS A 180 -22.11 16.03 -9.84
N ARG A 181 -21.63 15.32 -8.82
CA ARG A 181 -20.27 14.77 -8.71
C ARG A 181 -20.26 13.25 -8.80
N THR A 182 -19.10 12.67 -9.12
CA THR A 182 -18.87 11.24 -8.87
C THR A 182 -18.64 10.99 -7.37
N GLY A 183 -19.54 10.27 -6.73
CA GLY A 183 -19.34 9.65 -5.42
C GLY A 183 -19.20 8.13 -5.52
N TRP A 184 -19.09 7.47 -4.37
CA TRP A 184 -19.03 6.01 -4.26
C TRP A 184 -20.08 5.50 -3.27
N GLN A 185 -20.63 4.32 -3.56
CA GLN A 185 -21.62 3.63 -2.75
C GLN A 185 -21.12 2.23 -2.41
N ALA A 186 -21.18 1.84 -1.14
CA ALA A 186 -20.76 0.51 -0.68
C ALA A 186 -21.65 -0.61 -1.24
N LEU A 187 -21.03 -1.70 -1.71
CA LEU A 187 -21.72 -2.90 -2.18
C LEU A 187 -21.91 -3.91 -1.05
N ASN A 188 -23.04 -3.79 -0.35
CA ASN A 188 -23.48 -4.79 0.62
C ASN A 188 -24.08 -5.99 -0.13
N VAL A 189 -23.22 -6.92 -0.55
CA VAL A 189 -23.62 -8.22 -1.14
C VAL A 189 -23.37 -9.31 -0.10
N ASP A 190 -24.43 -9.68 0.62
CA ASP A 190 -24.40 -10.79 1.57
C ASP A 190 -24.15 -12.11 0.82
N MET A 191 -23.05 -12.76 1.20
CA MET A 191 -22.57 -14.02 0.63
C MET A 191 -22.26 -14.99 1.77
N ASP A 192 -23.25 -15.75 2.20
CA ASP A 192 -23.03 -16.90 3.10
C ASP A 192 -21.94 -17.80 2.54
N GLU A 193 -21.10 -18.42 3.38
CA GLU A 193 -20.00 -19.26 2.88
C GLU A 193 -20.49 -20.48 2.08
N ASN A 194 -21.70 -20.95 2.37
CA ASN A 194 -22.40 -21.97 1.60
C ASN A 194 -22.70 -21.53 0.16
N TRP A 195 -22.88 -20.23 -0.12
CA TRP A 195 -23.09 -19.69 -1.46
C TRP A 195 -21.89 -19.98 -2.36
N ILE A 196 -20.66 -19.71 -1.87
CA ILE A 196 -19.40 -19.91 -2.62
C ILE A 196 -19.14 -21.41 -2.88
N ARG A 197 -19.58 -22.29 -1.97
CA ARG A 197 -19.51 -23.75 -2.16
C ARG A 197 -20.57 -24.28 -3.14
N ASN A 198 -21.77 -23.72 -3.13
CA ASN A 198 -22.91 -24.19 -3.93
C ASN A 198 -22.94 -23.65 -5.38
N VAL A 199 -21.93 -22.92 -5.83
CA VAL A 199 -21.85 -22.35 -7.21
C VAL A 199 -21.98 -23.43 -8.31
N HIS A 200 -21.59 -24.68 -8.04
CA HIS A 200 -21.75 -25.80 -8.98
C HIS A 200 -23.17 -26.42 -9.02
N ALA A 201 -24.06 -26.11 -8.07
CA ALA A 201 -25.35 -26.79 -7.93
C ALA A 201 -26.45 -26.30 -8.92
N GLU A 202 -26.20 -25.26 -9.72
CA GLU A 202 -27.18 -24.74 -10.69
C GLU A 202 -27.31 -25.60 -11.98
N THR A 203 -26.53 -26.67 -12.15
CA THR A 203 -26.53 -27.49 -13.36
C THR A 203 -27.84 -28.28 -13.62
N GLU A 204 -28.60 -28.62 -12.57
CA GLU A 204 -29.88 -29.34 -12.73
C GLU A 204 -31.14 -28.46 -12.68
N MET A 205 -31.07 -27.24 -12.13
CA MET A 205 -32.22 -26.33 -12.14
C MET A 205 -32.26 -25.46 -13.40
N LYS A 206 -33.29 -25.67 -14.23
CA LYS A 206 -33.67 -24.69 -15.26
C LYS A 206 -33.84 -23.31 -14.61
N PRO A 207 -33.10 -22.27 -15.04
CA PRO A 207 -33.13 -20.99 -14.37
C PRO A 207 -34.54 -20.40 -14.43
N LYS A 208 -35.08 -20.01 -13.26
CA LYS A 208 -36.28 -19.17 -13.20
C LYS A 208 -35.95 -17.86 -13.90
N THR A 209 -36.75 -17.50 -14.91
CA THR A 209 -36.51 -16.35 -15.78
C THR A 209 -36.32 -15.07 -14.97
N GLY A 210 -35.09 -14.54 -14.95
CA GLY A 210 -34.74 -13.29 -14.26
C GLY A 210 -33.63 -13.41 -13.21
N VAL A 211 -33.25 -14.62 -12.76
CA VAL A 211 -32.11 -14.79 -11.84
C VAL A 211 -30.80 -14.84 -12.65
N PRO A 212 -29.77 -14.00 -12.33
CA PRO A 212 -28.46 -14.09 -12.95
C PRO A 212 -27.72 -15.37 -12.55
N ARG A 213 -26.92 -15.96 -13.45
CA ARG A 213 -25.98 -17.03 -13.09
C ARG A 213 -24.99 -16.53 -12.03
N LEU A 214 -24.85 -17.29 -10.94
CA LEU A 214 -23.98 -16.97 -9.82
C LEU A 214 -22.50 -17.00 -10.23
N SER A 215 -22.14 -17.92 -11.14
CA SER A 215 -20.81 -18.00 -11.76
C SER A 215 -20.75 -17.27 -13.12
N PRO A 216 -19.67 -16.52 -13.42
CA PRO A 216 -19.31 -16.15 -14.78
C PRO A 216 -18.71 -17.32 -15.59
N TRP A 217 -18.39 -18.45 -14.95
CA TRP A 217 -17.73 -19.60 -15.56
C TRP A 217 -18.71 -20.66 -16.10
N ARG A 218 -18.19 -21.56 -16.95
CA ARG A 218 -18.89 -22.72 -17.52
C ARG A 218 -17.94 -23.88 -17.78
N ASP A 219 -18.41 -25.08 -17.49
CA ASP A 219 -17.82 -26.34 -17.93
C ASP A 219 -17.73 -26.37 -19.47
N GLU A 220 -16.68 -27.02 -19.98
CA GLU A 220 -16.22 -27.02 -21.38
C GLU A 220 -15.97 -25.61 -21.97
N GLY A 221 -16.00 -24.54 -21.15
CA GLY A 221 -15.93 -23.16 -21.62
C GLY A 221 -14.54 -22.73 -22.13
N VAL A 222 -14.53 -21.92 -23.18
CA VAL A 222 -13.30 -21.36 -23.79
C VAL A 222 -13.06 -19.93 -23.31
N TYR A 223 -11.94 -19.68 -22.63
CA TYR A 223 -11.61 -18.40 -22.01
C TYR A 223 -10.31 -17.81 -22.56
N VAL A 224 -10.33 -16.55 -22.97
CA VAL A 224 -9.13 -15.82 -23.44
C VAL A 224 -8.64 -14.88 -22.34
N ILE A 225 -7.42 -15.10 -21.86
CA ILE A 225 -6.81 -14.29 -20.77
C ILE A 225 -5.61 -13.52 -21.36
N THR A 226 -5.82 -12.24 -21.67
CA THR A 226 -4.74 -11.39 -22.21
C THR A 226 -3.81 -10.94 -21.09
N GLY A 227 -2.50 -11.05 -21.25
CA GLY A 227 -1.58 -10.97 -20.11
C GLY A 227 -1.61 -12.23 -19.24
N GLY A 228 -2.09 -13.36 -19.78
CA GLY A 228 -2.38 -14.58 -19.05
C GLY A 228 -1.18 -15.22 -18.33
N ALA A 229 0.05 -14.97 -18.79
CA ALA A 229 1.28 -15.42 -18.13
C ALA A 229 1.74 -14.50 -16.97
N GLY A 230 1.12 -13.32 -16.78
CA GLY A 230 1.39 -12.42 -15.66
C GLY A 230 0.72 -12.87 -14.35
N GLY A 231 1.06 -12.22 -13.23
CA GLY A 231 0.56 -12.61 -11.88
C GLY A 231 -0.96 -12.80 -11.81
N LEU A 232 -1.74 -11.75 -12.13
CA LEU A 232 -3.20 -11.84 -12.15
C LEU A 232 -3.70 -12.86 -13.19
N GLY A 233 -3.09 -12.90 -14.38
CA GLY A 233 -3.47 -13.85 -15.44
C GLY A 233 -3.42 -15.30 -14.98
N ARG A 234 -2.39 -15.67 -14.21
CA ARG A 234 -2.23 -17.00 -13.60
C ARG A 234 -3.24 -17.25 -12.49
N ILE A 235 -3.47 -16.29 -11.58
CA ILE A 235 -4.48 -16.40 -10.51
C ILE A 235 -5.85 -16.80 -11.08
N TRP A 236 -6.31 -16.11 -12.13
CA TRP A 236 -7.62 -16.41 -12.73
C TRP A 236 -7.61 -17.62 -13.67
N ALA A 237 -6.48 -18.01 -14.23
CA ALA A 237 -6.35 -19.30 -14.89
C ALA A 237 -6.54 -20.46 -13.88
N ARG A 238 -5.96 -20.35 -12.67
CA ARG A 238 -6.17 -21.31 -11.58
C ARG A 238 -7.63 -21.32 -11.11
N GLU A 239 -8.24 -20.15 -10.85
CA GLU A 239 -9.63 -20.08 -10.40
C GLU A 239 -10.62 -20.62 -11.44
N ILE A 240 -10.48 -20.30 -12.74
CA ILE A 240 -11.37 -20.87 -13.76
C ILE A 240 -11.21 -22.39 -13.83
N ALA A 241 -9.97 -22.91 -13.84
CA ALA A 241 -9.72 -24.34 -13.85
C ALA A 241 -10.27 -25.07 -12.61
N ALA A 242 -10.19 -24.45 -11.42
CA ALA A 242 -10.75 -25.00 -10.18
C ALA A 242 -12.28 -24.96 -10.10
N ARG A 243 -12.96 -24.30 -11.05
CA ARG A 243 -14.41 -24.03 -11.05
C ARG A 243 -15.14 -24.52 -12.30
N THR A 244 -14.46 -25.28 -13.17
CA THR A 244 -15.04 -25.77 -14.43
C THR A 244 -14.44 -27.12 -14.81
N GLU A 245 -15.28 -28.07 -15.19
CA GLU A 245 -14.83 -29.32 -15.79
C GLU A 245 -14.46 -29.09 -17.27
N GLY A 246 -13.27 -29.52 -17.70
CA GLY A 246 -12.87 -29.58 -19.11
C GLY A 246 -12.71 -28.24 -19.84
N SER A 247 -12.62 -27.11 -19.13
CA SER A 247 -12.46 -25.79 -19.78
C SER A 247 -11.16 -25.65 -20.57
N THR A 248 -11.13 -24.71 -21.51
CA THR A 248 -9.97 -24.40 -22.34
C THR A 248 -9.52 -22.95 -22.11
N LEU A 249 -8.29 -22.78 -21.64
CA LEU A 249 -7.72 -21.49 -21.24
C LEU A 249 -6.66 -21.04 -22.25
N ILE A 250 -6.96 -19.96 -22.96
CA ILE A 250 -6.08 -19.35 -23.97
C ILE A 250 -5.37 -18.16 -23.34
N LEU A 251 -4.18 -18.39 -22.80
CA LEU A 251 -3.33 -17.35 -22.26
C LEU A 251 -2.63 -16.62 -23.41
N THR A 252 -2.61 -15.28 -23.40
CA THR A 252 -1.91 -14.51 -24.44
C THR A 252 -0.95 -13.48 -23.86
N GLY A 253 0.09 -13.15 -24.62
CA GLY A 253 1.09 -12.16 -24.25
C GLY A 253 2.07 -11.84 -25.39
N ARG A 254 2.89 -10.81 -25.18
CA ARG A 254 3.93 -10.36 -26.12
C ARG A 254 5.17 -11.26 -26.14
N SER A 255 5.44 -11.97 -25.05
CA SER A 255 6.60 -12.86 -24.91
C SER A 255 6.51 -14.05 -25.88
N PRO A 256 7.61 -14.48 -26.54
CA PRO A 256 7.56 -15.53 -27.56
C PRO A 256 7.20 -16.91 -27.01
N ALA A 257 7.39 -17.13 -25.70
CA ALA A 257 6.96 -18.29 -24.93
C ALA A 257 6.64 -17.88 -23.49
N MET A 258 5.99 -18.76 -22.72
CA MET A 258 5.91 -18.63 -21.26
C MET A 258 7.25 -18.98 -20.61
N PRO A 259 7.58 -18.41 -19.43
CA PRO A 259 8.65 -18.93 -18.57
C PRO A 259 8.38 -20.41 -18.22
N GLU A 260 9.41 -21.25 -18.15
CA GLU A 260 9.23 -22.69 -17.87
C GLU A 260 8.50 -22.97 -16.55
N THR A 261 8.71 -22.14 -15.54
CA THR A 261 8.04 -22.25 -14.23
C THR A 261 6.52 -22.07 -14.39
N VAL A 262 6.10 -21.04 -15.11
CA VAL A 262 4.70 -20.79 -15.46
C VAL A 262 4.16 -21.89 -16.38
N GLN A 263 4.95 -22.39 -17.33
CA GLN A 263 4.54 -23.49 -18.18
C GLN A 263 4.28 -24.79 -17.38
N ARG A 264 5.12 -25.08 -16.38
CA ARG A 264 4.93 -26.22 -15.46
C ARG A 264 3.71 -26.01 -14.56
N GLU A 265 3.53 -24.82 -13.99
CA GLU A 265 2.35 -24.44 -13.18
C GLU A 265 1.05 -24.63 -13.98
N MET A 266 0.98 -24.07 -15.20
CA MET A 266 -0.21 -24.15 -16.06
C MET A 266 -0.48 -25.57 -16.59
N ALA A 267 0.53 -26.42 -16.72
CA ALA A 267 0.38 -27.81 -17.16
C ALA A 267 -0.14 -28.77 -16.08
N GLN A 268 -0.23 -28.32 -14.81
CA GLN A 268 -0.80 -29.08 -13.70
C GLN A 268 -2.29 -28.81 -13.47
N LEU A 269 -2.87 -27.82 -14.15
CA LEU A 269 -4.28 -27.45 -13.97
C LEU A 269 -5.23 -28.48 -14.62
N PRO A 270 -6.42 -28.74 -14.04
CA PRO A 270 -7.44 -29.65 -14.60
C PRO A 270 -8.18 -29.06 -15.83
N ALA A 271 -7.54 -28.16 -16.57
CA ALA A 271 -8.07 -27.45 -17.73
C ALA A 271 -7.07 -27.47 -18.89
N ARG A 272 -7.55 -27.37 -20.12
CA ARG A 272 -6.71 -27.33 -21.33
C ARG A 272 -6.09 -25.95 -21.48
N VAL A 273 -4.91 -25.73 -20.90
CA VAL A 273 -4.18 -24.47 -21.05
C VAL A 273 -3.36 -24.45 -22.35
N LEU A 274 -3.45 -23.34 -23.08
CA LEU A 274 -2.65 -23.02 -24.27
C LEU A 274 -2.08 -21.60 -24.14
N TYR A 275 -0.90 -21.38 -24.71
CA TYR A 275 -0.30 -20.04 -24.80
C TYR A 275 -0.14 -19.61 -26.26
N GLU A 276 -0.63 -18.42 -26.57
CA GLU A 276 -0.61 -17.82 -27.91
C GLU A 276 0.09 -16.46 -27.85
N THR A 277 1.24 -16.34 -28.52
CA THR A 277 2.00 -15.09 -28.62
C THR A 277 1.23 -14.08 -29.47
N VAL A 278 0.53 -13.16 -28.81
CA VAL A 278 -0.34 -12.15 -29.41
C VAL A 278 -0.19 -10.85 -28.63
N ASP A 279 0.27 -9.80 -29.32
CA ASP A 279 0.14 -8.44 -28.81
C ASP A 279 -1.31 -7.98 -28.98
N VAL A 280 -1.97 -7.62 -27.87
CA VAL A 280 -3.37 -7.16 -27.87
C VAL A 280 -3.55 -5.83 -28.61
N THR A 281 -2.48 -5.04 -28.78
CA THR A 281 -2.48 -3.81 -29.57
C THR A 281 -2.45 -4.06 -31.08
N ASN A 282 -2.06 -5.27 -31.51
CA ASN A 282 -2.05 -5.68 -32.91
C ASN A 282 -3.42 -6.26 -33.31
N ARG A 283 -4.24 -5.38 -33.89
CA ARG A 283 -5.63 -5.66 -34.31
C ARG A 283 -5.75 -6.89 -35.22
N GLU A 284 -4.85 -7.05 -36.18
CA GLU A 284 -4.81 -8.16 -37.13
C GLU A 284 -4.47 -9.49 -36.43
N ALA A 285 -3.57 -9.48 -35.44
CA ALA A 285 -3.20 -10.65 -34.64
C ALA A 285 -4.34 -11.11 -33.71
N VAL A 286 -5.02 -10.18 -33.02
CA VAL A 286 -6.21 -10.49 -32.20
C VAL A 286 -7.33 -11.04 -33.08
N ASN A 287 -7.61 -10.41 -34.23
CA ASN A 287 -8.58 -10.94 -35.21
C ASN A 287 -8.16 -12.29 -35.82
N ALA A 288 -6.87 -12.59 -35.93
CA ALA A 288 -6.40 -13.91 -36.35
C ALA A 288 -6.59 -14.97 -35.25
N LEU A 289 -6.39 -14.61 -33.98
CA LEU A 289 -6.62 -15.51 -32.84
C LEU A 289 -8.09 -15.91 -32.73
N PHE A 290 -9.02 -14.94 -32.62
CA PHE A 290 -10.45 -15.25 -32.46
C PHE A 290 -11.03 -16.05 -33.63
N ARG A 291 -10.53 -15.84 -34.87
CA ARG A 291 -10.88 -16.69 -36.01
C ARG A 291 -10.40 -18.14 -35.86
N ARG A 292 -9.17 -18.39 -35.37
CA ARG A 292 -8.69 -19.74 -35.07
C ARG A 292 -9.54 -20.40 -33.97
N LEU A 293 -9.81 -19.68 -32.87
CA LEU A 293 -10.57 -20.21 -31.75
C LEU A 293 -11.99 -20.62 -32.17
N ARG A 294 -12.69 -19.82 -32.98
CA ARG A 294 -14.01 -20.20 -33.54
C ARG A 294 -13.94 -21.39 -34.48
N GLN A 295 -12.90 -21.49 -35.31
CA GLN A 295 -12.70 -22.66 -36.19
C GLN A 295 -12.40 -23.95 -35.42
N GLN A 296 -11.77 -23.86 -34.25
CA GLN A 296 -11.32 -25.01 -33.46
C GLN A 296 -12.31 -25.44 -32.37
N TYR A 297 -13.01 -24.49 -31.74
CA TYR A 297 -13.87 -24.71 -30.58
C TYR A 297 -15.31 -24.18 -30.76
N GLY A 298 -15.66 -23.66 -31.94
CA GLY A 298 -16.99 -23.11 -32.25
C GLY A 298 -17.24 -21.71 -31.70
N ARG A 299 -17.00 -21.48 -30.40
CA ARG A 299 -17.18 -20.17 -29.74
C ARG A 299 -16.11 -19.87 -28.69
N VAL A 300 -16.01 -18.59 -28.32
CA VAL A 300 -15.40 -18.12 -27.07
C VAL A 300 -16.50 -17.87 -26.04
N ASN A 301 -16.30 -18.31 -24.80
CA ASN A 301 -17.23 -18.08 -23.68
C ASN A 301 -16.90 -16.78 -22.94
N GLY A 302 -15.62 -16.52 -22.67
CA GLY A 302 -15.23 -15.37 -21.86
C GLY A 302 -13.89 -14.76 -22.21
N VAL A 303 -13.72 -13.50 -21.86
CA VAL A 303 -12.47 -12.75 -22.06
C VAL A 303 -12.11 -12.04 -20.75
N LEU A 304 -10.86 -12.22 -20.29
CA LEU A 304 -10.29 -11.55 -19.13
C LEU A 304 -9.15 -10.65 -19.62
N HIS A 305 -9.38 -9.34 -19.62
CA HIS A 305 -8.44 -8.36 -20.13
C HIS A 305 -7.44 -7.91 -19.05
N CYS A 306 -6.50 -8.78 -18.70
CA CYS A 306 -5.44 -8.54 -17.72
C CYS A 306 -4.18 -7.85 -18.30
N ALA A 307 -4.22 -7.41 -19.56
CA ALA A 307 -3.05 -6.83 -20.22
C ALA A 307 -2.80 -5.38 -19.78
N GLY A 308 -1.53 -5.03 -19.60
CA GLY A 308 -1.10 -3.70 -19.17
C GLY A 308 0.43 -3.59 -19.12
N GLU A 309 0.90 -2.37 -18.98
CA GLU A 309 2.29 -2.00 -18.74
C GLU A 309 2.27 -0.80 -17.77
N ILE A 310 3.29 -0.67 -16.93
CA ILE A 310 3.47 0.46 -16.01
C ILE A 310 4.85 1.07 -16.28
N ARG A 311 4.92 2.40 -16.23
CA ARG A 311 6.13 3.21 -16.43
C ARG A 311 6.05 4.44 -15.54
N ASP A 312 6.32 4.27 -14.24
CA ASP A 312 6.02 5.34 -13.29
C ASP A 312 7.01 6.51 -13.40
N SER A 313 6.46 7.70 -13.55
CA SER A 313 7.19 8.95 -13.72
C SER A 313 6.22 10.12 -13.56
N LEU A 314 6.59 11.11 -12.74
CA LEU A 314 5.78 12.32 -12.56
C LEU A 314 5.47 12.97 -13.92
N ILE A 315 4.29 13.56 -14.07
CA ILE A 315 3.80 14.16 -15.32
C ILE A 315 4.83 15.15 -15.91
N ARG A 316 5.57 15.89 -15.07
CA ARG A 316 6.65 16.78 -15.47
C ARG A 316 7.79 16.10 -16.27
N TYR A 317 8.06 14.82 -16.03
CA TYR A 317 9.19 14.08 -16.61
C TYR A 317 8.76 12.98 -17.59
N LYS A 318 7.46 12.65 -17.63
CA LYS A 318 6.93 11.58 -18.48
C LYS A 318 7.01 11.93 -19.97
N THR A 319 7.27 10.93 -20.82
CA THR A 319 7.54 11.14 -22.24
C THR A 319 6.49 10.51 -23.15
N GLU A 320 6.39 11.01 -24.38
CA GLU A 320 5.42 10.54 -25.39
C GLU A 320 5.46 9.02 -25.62
N PRO A 321 6.63 8.35 -25.80
CA PRO A 321 6.69 6.89 -25.88
C PRO A 321 6.16 6.16 -24.64
N ASP A 322 6.25 6.76 -23.45
CA ASP A 322 5.86 6.11 -22.19
C ASP A 322 4.34 6.07 -22.05
N TRP A 323 3.66 7.22 -22.16
CA TRP A 323 2.21 7.23 -22.06
C TRP A 323 1.53 6.53 -23.24
N GLN A 324 2.13 6.53 -24.44
CA GLN A 324 1.64 5.69 -25.55
C GLN A 324 1.75 4.20 -25.22
N ALA A 325 2.87 3.73 -24.65
CA ALA A 325 3.05 2.33 -24.27
C ALA A 325 2.11 1.89 -23.14
N VAL A 326 1.81 2.77 -22.18
CA VAL A 326 0.89 2.52 -21.06
C VAL A 326 -0.58 2.52 -21.50
N LEU A 327 -0.98 3.48 -22.36
CA LEU A 327 -2.35 3.57 -22.88
C LEU A 327 -2.69 2.42 -23.84
N ALA A 328 -1.77 2.06 -24.75
CA ALA A 328 -2.06 1.15 -25.85
C ALA A 328 -2.70 -0.21 -25.46
N PRO A 329 -2.20 -0.98 -24.47
CA PRO A 329 -2.77 -2.28 -24.15
C PRO A 329 -4.20 -2.22 -23.62
N LYS A 330 -4.58 -1.15 -22.89
CA LYS A 330 -5.91 -1.02 -22.26
C LYS A 330 -6.91 -0.23 -23.10
N VAL A 331 -6.44 0.76 -23.88
CA VAL A 331 -7.29 1.56 -24.79
C VAL A 331 -7.47 0.84 -26.12
N ASN A 332 -6.39 0.69 -26.89
CA ASN A 332 -6.45 0.04 -28.20
C ASN A 332 -6.70 -1.48 -28.07
N GLY A 333 -6.18 -2.13 -27.03
CA GLY A 333 -6.42 -3.55 -26.79
C GLY A 333 -7.88 -3.89 -26.50
N THR A 334 -8.57 -3.12 -25.65
CA THR A 334 -10.02 -3.30 -25.40
C THR A 334 -10.84 -3.18 -26.68
N ARG A 335 -10.52 -2.22 -27.55
CA ARG A 335 -11.15 -2.08 -28.88
C ARG A 335 -10.84 -3.25 -29.80
N ASN A 336 -9.58 -3.67 -29.90
CA ASN A 336 -9.18 -4.80 -30.73
C ASN A 336 -9.85 -6.11 -30.30
N LEU A 337 -10.07 -6.29 -28.99
CA LEU A 337 -10.86 -7.39 -28.44
C LEU A 337 -12.33 -7.27 -28.89
N GLU A 338 -12.97 -6.12 -28.76
CA GLU A 338 -14.37 -5.92 -29.20
C GLU A 338 -14.55 -6.14 -30.72
N GLU A 339 -13.65 -5.61 -31.57
CA GLU A 339 -13.66 -5.89 -33.01
C GLU A 339 -13.54 -7.38 -33.30
N ALA A 340 -12.67 -8.08 -32.56
CA ALA A 340 -12.46 -9.51 -32.74
C ALA A 340 -13.62 -10.36 -32.20
N ILE A 341 -14.25 -9.97 -31.08
CA ILE A 341 -15.47 -10.55 -30.50
C ILE A 341 -16.65 -10.38 -31.48
N GLY A 342 -16.85 -9.16 -32.00
CA GLY A 342 -17.92 -8.85 -32.94
C GLY A 342 -19.31 -9.18 -32.40
N THR A 343 -20.09 -9.98 -33.14
CA THR A 343 -21.44 -10.42 -32.76
C THR A 343 -21.47 -11.68 -31.89
N GLU A 344 -20.32 -12.14 -31.39
CA GLU A 344 -20.26 -13.38 -30.60
C GLU A 344 -21.01 -13.25 -29.27
N ALA A 345 -21.80 -14.28 -28.98
CA ALA A 345 -22.48 -14.45 -27.70
C ALA A 345 -21.46 -14.77 -26.61
N LEU A 346 -20.72 -13.78 -26.11
CA LEU A 346 -19.94 -13.96 -24.88
C LEU A 346 -20.87 -14.22 -23.69
N ASP A 347 -20.34 -14.95 -22.71
CA ASP A 347 -20.93 -15.10 -21.39
C ASP A 347 -20.42 -13.98 -20.46
N VAL A 348 -19.12 -13.64 -20.54
CA VAL A 348 -18.44 -12.64 -19.70
C VAL A 348 -17.31 -11.89 -20.41
N LEU A 349 -17.17 -10.58 -20.13
CA LEU A 349 -15.97 -9.78 -20.42
C LEU A 349 -15.52 -9.05 -19.14
N LEU A 350 -14.42 -9.49 -18.53
CA LEU A 350 -13.82 -8.80 -17.38
C LEU A 350 -12.71 -7.86 -17.84
N LEU A 351 -12.75 -6.60 -17.41
CA LEU A 351 -11.71 -5.60 -17.68
C LEU A 351 -10.97 -5.30 -16.38
N PHE A 352 -9.65 -5.54 -16.36
CA PHE A 352 -8.87 -5.44 -15.13
C PHE A 352 -8.29 -4.04 -15.00
N SER A 353 -9.16 -3.14 -14.53
CA SER A 353 -8.85 -1.76 -14.20
C SER A 353 -8.01 -1.68 -12.91
N SER A 354 -7.79 -0.47 -12.41
CA SER A 354 -7.00 -0.22 -11.20
C SER A 354 -7.62 0.88 -10.35
N GLY A 355 -7.40 0.82 -9.03
CA GLY A 355 -7.68 1.90 -8.09
C GLY A 355 -7.03 3.24 -8.49
N ALA A 356 -5.94 3.23 -9.26
CA ALA A 356 -5.34 4.44 -9.82
C ALA A 356 -6.31 5.29 -10.68
N ALA A 357 -7.33 4.69 -11.32
CA ALA A 357 -8.38 5.46 -12.01
C ALA A 357 -9.38 6.12 -11.05
N VAL A 358 -9.58 5.51 -9.87
CA VAL A 358 -10.54 5.90 -8.83
C VAL A 358 -10.00 7.04 -7.96
N THR A 359 -8.77 6.90 -7.47
CA THR A 359 -8.13 7.87 -6.56
C THR A 359 -7.11 8.79 -7.25
N GLY A 360 -6.64 8.42 -8.45
CA GLY A 360 -5.33 8.86 -8.93
C GLY A 360 -4.20 8.09 -8.24
N ASN A 361 -2.99 8.14 -8.80
CA ASN A 361 -1.75 7.77 -8.09
C ASN A 361 -0.57 8.54 -8.68
N ALA A 362 0.29 9.13 -7.84
CA ALA A 362 1.38 9.99 -8.29
C ALA A 362 2.34 9.24 -9.24
N GLY A 363 2.71 9.88 -10.35
CA GLY A 363 3.51 9.26 -11.42
C GLY A 363 2.75 8.33 -12.38
N GLN A 364 1.45 8.09 -12.15
CA GLN A 364 0.63 7.12 -12.89
C GLN A 364 -0.49 7.74 -13.74
N GLY A 365 -0.43 9.03 -14.10
CA GLY A 365 -1.57 9.74 -14.69
C GLY A 365 -2.08 9.17 -16.02
N ASP A 366 -1.17 8.66 -16.85
CA ASP A 366 -1.46 7.91 -18.07
C ASP A 366 -2.06 6.52 -17.80
N TYR A 367 -1.56 5.79 -16.81
CA TYR A 367 -2.10 4.50 -16.36
C TYR A 367 -3.49 4.67 -15.74
N ALA A 368 -3.71 5.72 -14.97
CA ALA A 368 -5.02 6.11 -14.44
C ALA A 368 -6.02 6.38 -15.57
N ALA A 369 -5.62 7.12 -16.62
CA ALA A 369 -6.44 7.31 -17.82
C ALA A 369 -6.63 6.03 -18.65
N ALA A 370 -5.63 5.16 -18.74
CA ALA A 370 -5.71 3.88 -19.45
C ALA A 370 -6.72 2.92 -18.80
N ASN A 371 -6.76 2.91 -17.46
CA ASN A 371 -7.71 2.13 -16.67
C ASN A 371 -9.11 2.77 -16.67
N GLY A 372 -9.20 4.10 -16.48
CA GLY A 372 -10.46 4.84 -16.56
C GLY A 372 -11.17 4.73 -17.91
N TYR A 373 -10.43 4.52 -19.02
CA TYR A 373 -11.03 4.19 -20.32
C TYR A 373 -11.84 2.89 -20.24
N MET A 374 -11.31 1.85 -19.61
CA MET A 374 -11.99 0.56 -19.48
C MET A 374 -13.23 0.62 -18.58
N ASP A 375 -13.20 1.49 -17.56
CA ASP A 375 -14.33 1.76 -16.69
C ASP A 375 -15.50 2.39 -17.47
N ALA A 376 -15.23 3.48 -18.19
CA ALA A 376 -16.20 4.13 -19.08
C ALA A 376 -16.64 3.20 -20.25
N TYR A 377 -15.73 2.35 -20.73
CA TYR A 377 -16.00 1.35 -21.76
C TYR A 377 -17.04 0.33 -21.29
N ALA A 378 -16.91 -0.21 -20.06
CA ALA A 378 -17.81 -1.21 -19.51
C ALA A 378 -19.24 -0.68 -19.37
N VAL A 379 -19.41 0.58 -18.95
CA VAL A 379 -20.71 1.25 -18.83
C VAL A 379 -21.42 1.33 -20.19
N SER A 380 -20.75 1.85 -21.23
CA SER A 380 -21.37 1.95 -22.57
C SER A 380 -21.59 0.56 -23.20
N ARG A 381 -20.68 -0.41 -23.05
CA ARG A 381 -20.89 -1.77 -23.59
C ARG A 381 -22.08 -2.47 -22.91
N ASN A 382 -22.29 -2.29 -21.61
CA ASN A 382 -23.49 -2.79 -20.94
C ASN A 382 -24.76 -2.04 -21.36
N ALA A 383 -24.69 -0.74 -21.71
CA ALA A 383 -25.81 -0.03 -22.31
C ALA A 383 -26.18 -0.60 -23.69
N ARG A 384 -25.20 -0.80 -24.57
CA ARG A 384 -25.35 -1.47 -25.87
C ARG A 384 -25.95 -2.88 -25.73
N MET A 385 -25.48 -3.66 -24.75
CA MET A 385 -26.00 -4.99 -24.46
C MET A 385 -27.47 -4.95 -23.98
N LYS A 386 -27.85 -3.99 -23.13
CA LYS A 386 -29.26 -3.76 -22.74
C LYS A 386 -30.15 -3.38 -23.93
N ARG A 387 -29.59 -2.79 -25.00
CA ARG A 387 -30.29 -2.50 -26.27
C ARG A 387 -30.25 -3.67 -27.27
N GLY A 388 -29.57 -4.77 -26.95
CA GLY A 388 -29.43 -5.95 -27.82
C GLY A 388 -28.36 -5.84 -28.90
N GLU A 389 -27.53 -4.79 -28.89
CA GLU A 389 -26.50 -4.52 -29.92
C GLU A 389 -25.23 -5.37 -29.77
N CYS A 390 -25.02 -5.96 -28.59
CA CYS A 390 -23.96 -6.91 -28.31
C CYS A 390 -24.39 -7.86 -27.17
N GLN A 391 -23.60 -8.90 -26.90
CA GLN A 391 -23.91 -9.92 -25.91
C GLN A 391 -22.74 -10.14 -24.92
N GLY A 392 -23.04 -10.81 -23.81
CA GLY A 392 -22.13 -10.99 -22.67
C GLY A 392 -22.05 -9.75 -21.79
N ARG A 393 -22.10 -9.93 -20.47
CA ARG A 393 -21.95 -8.83 -19.52
C ARG A 393 -20.50 -8.42 -19.39
N THR A 394 -20.28 -7.10 -19.38
CA THR A 394 -18.98 -6.50 -19.11
C THR A 394 -18.90 -6.05 -17.66
N LEU A 395 -17.75 -6.22 -17.02
CA LEU A 395 -17.47 -5.71 -15.68
C LEU A 395 -16.03 -5.18 -15.66
N SER A 396 -15.87 -3.89 -15.39
CA SER A 396 -14.58 -3.32 -15.04
C SER A 396 -14.36 -3.42 -13.53
N ILE A 397 -13.18 -3.86 -13.11
CA ILE A 397 -12.83 -3.94 -11.69
C ILE A 397 -11.60 -3.10 -11.42
N ASN A 398 -11.75 -2.04 -10.62
CA ASN A 398 -10.64 -1.22 -10.17
C ASN A 398 -9.91 -1.95 -9.04
N TRP A 399 -8.98 -2.83 -9.41
CA TRP A 399 -8.19 -3.61 -8.46
C TRP A 399 -7.18 -2.72 -7.69
N PRO A 400 -6.94 -3.00 -6.40
CA PRO A 400 -5.83 -2.41 -5.65
C PRO A 400 -4.51 -3.13 -6.02
N LEU A 401 -3.45 -2.88 -5.25
CA LEU A 401 -2.26 -3.74 -5.26
C LEU A 401 -2.64 -5.15 -4.78
N TRP A 402 -2.06 -6.20 -5.37
CA TRP A 402 -2.26 -7.60 -4.97
C TRP A 402 -1.00 -8.16 -4.31
N GLU A 403 -1.17 -9.01 -3.30
CA GLU A 403 -0.04 -9.64 -2.58
C GLU A 403 0.74 -10.62 -3.47
N GLU A 404 0.06 -11.58 -4.10
CA GLU A 404 0.63 -12.47 -5.13
C GLU A 404 0.69 -11.82 -6.54
N GLY A 405 0.61 -10.49 -6.59
CA GLY A 405 0.57 -9.73 -7.83
C GLY A 405 1.86 -9.83 -8.65
N GLY A 406 1.78 -9.50 -9.94
CA GLY A 406 2.96 -9.29 -10.79
C GLY A 406 3.68 -7.95 -10.53
N MET A 407 3.22 -7.22 -9.51
CA MET A 407 3.67 -5.90 -9.08
C MET A 407 3.50 -5.91 -7.56
N GLN A 408 4.60 -5.85 -6.82
CA GLN A 408 4.62 -5.97 -5.35
C GLN A 408 5.32 -4.74 -4.76
N LEU A 409 5.00 -4.41 -3.52
CA LEU A 409 5.75 -3.43 -2.72
C LEU A 409 6.66 -4.15 -1.72
N GLU A 410 7.83 -3.59 -1.48
CA GLU A 410 8.70 -3.93 -0.36
C GLU A 410 8.03 -3.56 0.97
N GLU A 411 8.52 -4.12 2.09
CA GLU A 411 7.85 -3.99 3.40
C GLU A 411 7.68 -2.54 3.87
N GLU A 412 8.63 -1.64 3.59
CA GLU A 412 8.48 -0.21 3.87
C GLU A 412 7.32 0.43 3.08
N GLY A 413 7.12 -0.01 1.83
CA GLY A 413 6.00 0.41 0.99
C GLY A 413 4.67 -0.08 1.54
N LYS A 414 4.59 -1.32 2.02
CA LYS A 414 3.41 -1.86 2.71
C LYS A 414 3.12 -1.12 4.01
N ALA A 415 4.12 -0.88 4.84
CA ALA A 415 3.99 -0.14 6.10
C ALA A 415 3.51 1.30 5.89
N ARG A 416 3.98 1.97 4.83
CA ARG A 416 3.53 3.31 4.43
C ARG A 416 2.09 3.30 3.94
N LEU A 417 1.72 2.35 3.07
CA LEU A 417 0.38 2.15 2.55
C LEU A 417 -0.65 1.93 3.69
N TRP A 418 -0.26 1.15 4.71
CA TRP A 418 -1.03 0.95 5.92
C TRP A 418 -1.15 2.23 6.76
N LYS A 419 -0.02 2.84 7.16
CA LYS A 419 -0.01 3.99 8.07
C LYS A 419 -0.66 5.25 7.50
N GLN A 420 -0.60 5.46 6.18
CA GLN A 420 -1.13 6.69 5.54
C GLN A 420 -2.54 6.53 4.96
N HIS A 421 -2.94 5.33 4.56
CA HIS A 421 -4.21 5.12 3.84
C HIS A 421 -5.06 3.96 4.39
N GLY A 422 -4.61 3.27 5.44
CA GLY A 422 -5.29 2.09 5.97
C GLY A 422 -5.40 0.93 4.98
N LEU A 423 -4.60 0.93 3.92
CA LEU A 423 -4.64 -0.06 2.83
C LEU A 423 -3.60 -1.17 3.08
N ARG A 424 -3.92 -2.39 2.63
CA ARG A 424 -2.95 -3.50 2.48
C ARG A 424 -3.00 -4.08 1.06
N PRO A 425 -1.96 -4.83 0.63
CA PRO A 425 -2.06 -5.65 -0.57
C PRO A 425 -3.22 -6.64 -0.46
N LEU A 426 -4.01 -6.77 -1.53
CA LEU A 426 -5.16 -7.67 -1.62
C LEU A 426 -4.69 -9.12 -1.68
N GLY A 427 -5.12 -9.94 -0.72
CA GLY A 427 -4.82 -11.37 -0.68
C GLY A 427 -5.60 -12.14 -1.77
N THR A 428 -5.05 -13.23 -2.30
CA THR A 428 -5.68 -13.95 -3.42
C THR A 428 -7.09 -14.45 -3.11
N ALA A 429 -7.32 -15.00 -1.92
CA ALA A 429 -8.66 -15.45 -1.50
C ALA A 429 -9.66 -14.27 -1.37
N SER A 430 -9.21 -13.15 -0.80
CA SER A 430 -9.97 -11.89 -0.72
C SER A 430 -10.35 -11.38 -2.11
N GLY A 431 -9.41 -11.38 -3.06
CA GLY A 431 -9.63 -10.95 -4.45
C GLY A 431 -10.56 -11.88 -5.24
N VAL A 432 -10.47 -13.19 -5.03
CA VAL A 432 -11.42 -14.18 -5.59
C VAL A 432 -12.83 -13.93 -5.08
N LYS A 433 -13.03 -13.78 -3.76
CA LYS A 433 -14.33 -13.43 -3.16
C LYS A 433 -14.88 -12.10 -3.71
N ALA A 434 -14.02 -11.10 -3.85
CA ALA A 434 -14.39 -9.79 -4.39
C ALA A 434 -14.88 -9.84 -5.85
N LEU A 435 -14.31 -10.68 -6.73
CA LEU A 435 -14.87 -10.88 -8.07
C LEU A 435 -16.30 -11.43 -8.00
N TYR A 436 -16.56 -12.44 -7.17
CA TYR A 436 -17.90 -13.03 -7.09
C TYR A 436 -18.94 -12.04 -6.53
N GLN A 437 -18.56 -11.17 -5.58
CA GLN A 437 -19.42 -10.08 -5.10
C GLN A 437 -19.65 -8.99 -6.17
N ALA A 438 -18.60 -8.54 -6.86
CA ALA A 438 -18.70 -7.59 -7.98
C ALA A 438 -19.46 -8.16 -9.19
N TRP A 439 -19.43 -9.49 -9.38
CA TRP A 439 -20.29 -10.16 -10.34
C TRP A 439 -21.74 -10.17 -9.85
N ALA A 440 -22.03 -10.66 -8.64
CA ALA A 440 -23.40 -10.76 -8.14
C ALA A 440 -24.14 -9.40 -8.05
N SER A 441 -23.43 -8.28 -7.82
CA SER A 441 -24.04 -6.94 -7.75
C SER A 441 -24.72 -6.46 -9.04
N GLY A 442 -24.44 -7.07 -10.19
CA GLY A 442 -24.95 -6.61 -11.50
C GLY A 442 -24.30 -5.33 -12.04
N SER A 443 -23.40 -4.69 -11.28
CA SER A 443 -22.74 -3.42 -11.63
C SER A 443 -21.87 -3.54 -12.89
N SER A 444 -21.58 -2.39 -13.52
CA SER A 444 -20.67 -2.29 -14.69
C SER A 444 -19.22 -1.97 -14.32
N GLN A 445 -19.03 -1.29 -13.18
CA GLN A 445 -17.75 -0.94 -12.59
C GLN A 445 -17.85 -1.20 -11.08
N VAL A 446 -16.80 -1.78 -10.51
CA VAL A 446 -16.65 -1.96 -9.05
C VAL A 446 -15.20 -1.67 -8.66
N ALA A 447 -14.98 -0.90 -7.61
CA ALA A 447 -13.66 -0.73 -7.01
C ALA A 447 -13.53 -1.58 -5.75
N VAL A 448 -12.31 -2.09 -5.53
CA VAL A 448 -11.99 -3.02 -4.45
C VAL A 448 -10.81 -2.45 -3.66
N ALA A 449 -10.93 -2.43 -2.34
CA ALA A 449 -9.86 -2.07 -1.41
C ALA A 449 -9.84 -3.10 -0.27
N GLU A 450 -8.65 -3.51 0.19
CA GLU A 450 -8.50 -4.33 1.39
C GLU A 450 -7.67 -3.58 2.44
N GLY A 451 -8.10 -3.66 3.70
CA GLY A 451 -7.46 -2.96 4.83
C GLY A 451 -8.47 -2.47 5.86
N ASN A 452 -8.15 -1.38 6.55
CA ASN A 452 -8.93 -0.82 7.65
C ASN A 452 -10.27 -0.23 7.15
N LEU A 453 -11.39 -0.90 7.42
CA LEU A 453 -12.70 -0.55 6.89
C LEU A 453 -13.19 0.85 7.33
N LEU A 454 -12.76 1.35 8.49
CA LEU A 454 -13.13 2.70 8.94
C LEU A 454 -12.40 3.77 8.10
N VAL A 455 -11.10 3.60 7.89
CA VAL A 455 -10.29 4.50 7.04
C VAL A 455 -10.75 4.43 5.58
N LEU A 456 -11.00 3.22 5.06
CA LEU A 456 -11.48 3.02 3.68
C LEU A 456 -12.87 3.61 3.44
N ARG A 457 -13.81 3.47 4.39
CA ARG A 457 -15.13 4.11 4.27
C ARG A 457 -15.05 5.63 4.35
N ARG A 458 -14.26 6.19 5.27
CA ARG A 458 -14.03 7.64 5.35
C ARG A 458 -13.43 8.20 4.05
N SER A 459 -12.39 7.56 3.52
CA SER A 459 -11.66 8.05 2.34
C SER A 459 -12.41 7.87 1.00
N LEU A 460 -13.40 6.97 0.92
CA LEU A 460 -14.12 6.70 -0.34
C LEU A 460 -15.61 7.09 -0.31
N LEU A 461 -16.29 7.02 0.83
CA LEU A 461 -17.76 7.21 0.93
C LEU A 461 -18.16 8.55 1.54
N GLU A 462 -17.40 9.07 2.51
CA GLU A 462 -17.70 10.38 3.10
C GLU A 462 -17.44 11.48 2.05
N PRO A 463 -18.31 12.52 1.92
CA PRO A 463 -17.98 13.71 1.15
C PRO A 463 -16.66 14.30 1.66
N GLY A 464 -15.83 14.81 0.74
CA GLY A 464 -14.46 15.17 1.06
C GLY A 464 -14.34 16.37 2.00
N ASP A 465 -14.36 16.11 3.30
CA ASP A 465 -14.06 17.09 4.35
C ASP A 465 -12.54 17.34 4.40
N SER A 466 -12.03 17.97 3.33
CA SER A 466 -10.68 18.51 3.29
C SER A 466 -10.62 19.64 4.32
N GLY A 467 -9.96 19.35 5.45
CA GLY A 467 -10.19 19.99 6.73
C GLY A 467 -10.42 21.50 6.75
N SER A 468 -11.39 21.91 7.56
CA SER A 468 -11.83 23.26 7.88
C SER A 468 -10.86 24.39 7.49
N SER A 469 -11.08 24.97 6.32
CA SER A 469 -10.58 26.30 5.97
C SER A 469 -11.73 27.28 6.07
N GLU A 470 -11.70 28.15 7.09
CA GLU A 470 -12.62 29.29 7.14
C GLU A 470 -12.40 30.20 5.91
N PRO A 471 -13.47 30.83 5.38
CA PRO A 471 -13.36 31.63 4.18
C PRO A 471 -12.53 32.89 4.42
N ILE A 472 -11.32 32.93 3.84
CA ILE A 472 -10.47 34.13 3.81
C ILE A 472 -11.17 35.19 2.96
N GLU A 473 -11.54 36.32 3.57
CA GLU A 473 -12.13 37.46 2.85
C GLU A 473 -11.15 38.03 1.78
N PRO A 474 -11.67 38.53 0.64
CA PRO A 474 -10.84 39.08 -0.43
C PRO A 474 -10.18 40.41 0.01
N VAL A 475 -8.88 40.36 0.28
CA VAL A 475 -8.07 41.58 0.44
C VAL A 475 -7.95 42.27 -0.92
N LYS A 476 -8.48 43.50 -1.01
CA LYS A 476 -8.58 44.23 -2.26
C LYS A 476 -7.21 44.58 -2.85
N ALA A 477 -7.05 44.26 -4.12
CA ALA A 477 -5.82 44.50 -4.87
C ALA A 477 -5.68 45.99 -5.26
N ASP A 478 -5.02 46.78 -4.40
CA ASP A 478 -4.36 48.00 -4.84
C ASP A 478 -3.13 48.33 -3.98
N LYS A 479 -2.08 48.85 -4.62
CA LYS A 479 -0.78 49.29 -4.04
C LYS A 479 0.04 48.25 -3.24
N LEU A 480 0.77 47.41 -3.98
CA LEU A 480 1.99 46.77 -3.48
C LEU A 480 3.20 47.72 -3.63
N GLU A 481 3.57 48.42 -2.56
CA GLU A 481 4.96 48.84 -2.34
C GLU A 481 5.73 47.72 -1.60
N PRO A 482 7.05 47.59 -1.79
CA PRO A 482 7.83 46.47 -1.24
C PRO A 482 8.11 46.63 0.26
N VAL A 483 7.12 46.31 1.10
CA VAL A 483 7.25 46.33 2.56
C VAL A 483 8.00 45.08 3.05
N SER A 484 9.31 45.24 3.24
CA SER A 484 10.19 44.25 3.85
C SER A 484 10.07 44.24 5.38
N GLU A 485 8.91 43.88 5.92
CA GLU A 485 8.70 43.75 7.37
C GLU A 485 7.59 42.74 7.68
N TRP A 486 7.97 41.56 8.19
CA TRP A 486 7.06 40.69 8.94
C TRP A 486 7.32 40.91 10.42
N VAL A 487 6.29 41.38 11.14
CA VAL A 487 6.41 41.91 12.50
C VAL A 487 6.74 40.79 13.48
N SER A 488 7.80 40.98 14.27
CA SER A 488 8.19 40.07 15.35
C SER A 488 7.20 40.12 16.52
N THR A 489 6.25 39.18 16.58
CA THR A 489 5.38 39.00 17.76
C THR A 489 6.06 38.20 18.87
N LYS A 490 6.97 38.89 19.59
CA LYS A 490 7.42 38.57 20.96
C LYS A 490 8.05 37.20 21.25
N LEU A 491 9.16 36.89 20.57
CA LEU A 491 10.28 36.16 21.20
C LEU A 491 11.59 36.61 20.51
N GLY A 492 11.93 37.89 20.71
CA GLY A 492 13.00 38.56 19.97
C GLY A 492 13.39 39.96 20.47
N ALA A 493 12.95 40.34 21.68
CA ALA A 493 13.56 41.45 22.39
C ALA A 493 14.81 40.92 23.11
N PRO A 494 15.99 41.57 23.04
CA PRO A 494 17.12 41.21 23.87
C PRO A 494 16.77 41.54 25.32
N LEU A 495 16.45 40.51 26.11
CA LEU A 495 16.20 40.65 27.54
C LEU A 495 17.45 41.18 28.23
N ALA A 496 17.34 42.37 28.81
CA ALA A 496 18.32 42.91 29.76
C ALA A 496 18.11 42.23 31.13
N GLY A 497 18.34 40.92 31.16
CA GLY A 497 18.03 39.98 32.24
C GLY A 497 18.09 38.55 31.71
N GLY A 498 18.37 37.58 32.57
CA GLY A 498 18.44 36.17 32.17
C GLY A 498 17.10 35.65 31.63
N MET A 499 17.16 34.75 30.65
CA MET A 499 16.01 34.07 30.08
C MET A 499 15.22 33.33 31.16
N THR A 500 13.88 33.43 31.14
CA THR A 500 13.06 32.75 32.14
C THR A 500 12.88 31.27 31.82
N ARG A 501 12.59 30.46 32.84
CA ARG A 501 12.32 29.02 32.68
C ARG A 501 11.18 28.74 31.69
N GLN A 502 10.15 29.58 31.63
CA GLN A 502 9.03 29.40 30.69
C GLN A 502 9.43 29.69 29.24
N GLU A 503 10.25 30.72 29.00
CA GLU A 503 10.77 31.01 27.66
C GLU A 503 11.72 29.90 27.18
N ALA A 504 12.54 29.35 28.08
CA ALA A 504 13.42 28.24 27.76
C ALA A 504 12.66 26.92 27.51
N ILE A 505 11.57 26.66 28.24
CA ILE A 505 10.67 25.54 27.92
C ILE A 505 10.06 25.72 26.52
N ALA A 506 9.52 26.90 26.19
CA ALA A 506 8.92 27.17 24.89
C ALA A 506 9.90 26.97 23.70
N VAL A 507 11.19 27.31 23.87
CA VAL A 507 12.22 27.04 22.85
C VAL A 507 12.45 25.54 22.64
N LEU A 508 12.45 24.73 23.70
CA LEU A 508 12.55 23.28 23.58
C LEU A 508 11.28 22.68 22.95
N THR A 509 10.09 23.08 23.39
CA THR A 509 8.80 22.68 22.79
C THR A 509 8.78 22.93 21.29
N LEU A 510 9.23 24.11 20.84
CA LEU A 510 9.27 24.49 19.42
C LEU A 510 10.29 23.67 18.62
N GLU A 511 11.50 23.45 19.14
CA GLU A 511 12.51 22.65 18.43
C GLU A 511 12.16 21.15 18.39
N VAL A 512 11.46 20.63 19.42
CA VAL A 512 10.92 19.25 19.48
C VAL A 512 9.73 19.10 18.52
N ALA A 513 8.78 20.04 18.50
CA ALA A 513 7.67 20.05 17.54
C ALA A 513 8.19 20.08 16.09
N ALA A 514 9.21 20.92 15.81
CA ALA A 514 9.88 21.01 14.52
C ALA A 514 10.81 19.81 14.20
N LEU A 515 11.06 18.90 15.16
CA LEU A 515 11.84 17.67 14.97
C LEU A 515 10.92 16.48 14.68
N LEU A 516 9.79 16.39 15.39
CA LEU A 516 8.76 15.38 15.24
C LEU A 516 7.76 15.70 14.11
N ASN A 517 7.76 16.93 13.60
CA ASN A 517 6.82 17.45 12.60
C ASN A 517 5.36 17.38 13.09
N VAL A 518 5.13 17.91 14.30
CA VAL A 518 3.82 18.09 14.95
C VAL A 518 3.61 19.58 15.29
N GLY A 519 2.43 19.97 15.79
CA GLY A 519 2.20 21.33 16.27
C GLY A 519 2.80 21.57 17.66
N GLU A 520 3.12 22.83 17.98
CA GLU A 520 3.64 23.20 19.30
C GLU A 520 2.66 22.88 20.43
N GLN A 521 1.34 22.90 20.16
CA GLN A 521 0.30 22.51 21.10
C GLN A 521 0.18 20.99 21.34
N ASP A 522 0.85 20.18 20.52
CA ASP A 522 0.84 18.71 20.62
C ASP A 522 2.05 18.18 21.43
N VAL A 523 2.86 19.08 22.02
CA VAL A 523 4.13 18.78 22.70
C VAL A 523 4.08 19.27 24.15
N ASP A 524 3.69 18.38 25.06
CA ASP A 524 3.68 18.62 26.51
C ASP A 524 5.10 18.64 27.13
N PRO A 525 5.58 19.77 27.68
CA PRO A 525 6.92 19.86 28.26
C PRO A 525 7.12 19.06 29.56
N ASP A 526 6.05 18.57 30.19
CA ASP A 526 6.11 17.70 31.36
C ASP A 526 6.03 16.20 31.02
N MET A 527 5.76 15.82 29.76
CA MET A 527 5.78 14.43 29.27
C MET A 527 7.19 13.83 29.25
N ASP A 528 7.31 12.55 29.59
CA ASP A 528 8.58 11.82 29.62
C ASP A 528 9.21 11.74 28.21
N TRP A 529 10.51 12.00 28.13
CA TRP A 529 11.28 11.97 26.87
C TRP A 529 11.21 10.63 26.12
N SER A 530 10.93 9.52 26.82
CA SER A 530 10.74 8.19 26.23
C SER A 530 9.38 8.03 25.52
N GLU A 531 8.34 8.75 25.93
CA GLU A 531 7.01 8.71 25.28
C GLU A 531 7.04 9.36 23.89
N TYR A 532 7.94 10.32 23.67
CA TYR A 532 8.20 10.90 22.35
C TYR A 532 8.89 9.96 21.36
N GLY A 533 9.42 8.82 21.80
CA GLY A 533 10.06 7.81 20.95
C GLY A 533 11.31 8.29 20.21
N LEU A 534 12.00 9.31 20.72
CA LEU A 534 13.15 9.95 20.07
C LEU A 534 14.36 9.01 19.93
N ASP A 535 14.84 8.85 18.69
CA ASP A 535 16.00 8.01 18.38
C ASP A 535 17.35 8.75 18.58
N PRO A 536 18.50 8.04 18.67
CA PRO A 536 19.82 8.66 18.90
C PRO A 536 20.26 9.70 17.86
N VAL A 537 19.76 9.62 16.62
CA VAL A 537 20.02 10.61 15.56
C VAL A 537 19.16 11.85 15.79
N GLN A 538 17.90 11.68 16.19
CA GLN A 538 17.01 12.78 16.58
C GLN A 538 17.52 13.53 17.81
N TRP A 539 18.05 12.83 18.83
CA TRP A 539 18.73 13.46 19.97
C TRP A 539 19.93 14.32 19.55
N SER A 540 20.72 13.82 18.60
CA SER A 540 21.88 14.52 18.05
C SER A 540 21.49 15.72 17.18
N GLU A 541 20.38 15.63 16.44
CA GLU A 541 19.76 16.73 15.71
C GLU A 541 19.22 17.82 16.65
N LEU A 542 18.54 17.45 17.74
CA LEU A 542 18.01 18.38 18.74
C LEU A 542 19.13 19.17 19.42
N SER A 543 20.16 18.49 19.92
CA SER A 543 21.37 19.11 20.47
C SER A 543 22.00 20.10 19.48
N ARG A 544 22.21 19.69 18.22
CA ARG A 544 22.76 20.55 17.17
C ARG A 544 21.87 21.75 16.82
N ARG A 545 20.52 21.61 16.85
CA ARG A 545 19.59 22.73 16.63
C ARG A 545 19.66 23.76 17.75
N LEU A 546 19.64 23.30 19.00
CA LEU A 546 19.75 24.14 20.20
C LEU A 546 21.06 24.95 20.18
N LEU A 547 22.19 24.32 19.84
CA LEU A 547 23.47 24.99 19.66
C LEU A 547 23.48 25.97 18.48
N ALA A 548 23.04 25.54 17.29
CA ALA A 548 23.18 26.33 16.06
C ALA A 548 22.18 27.50 15.93
N ARG A 549 21.01 27.42 16.57
CA ARG A 549 19.95 28.45 16.49
C ARG A 549 19.89 29.33 17.73
N HIS A 550 20.03 28.74 18.91
CA HIS A 550 19.81 29.40 20.20
C HIS A 550 21.11 29.61 21.01
N GLY A 551 22.23 29.03 20.56
CA GLY A 551 23.52 29.13 21.23
C GLY A 551 23.66 28.24 22.47
N TRP A 552 22.77 27.25 22.64
CA TRP A 552 22.74 26.38 23.81
C TRP A 552 23.61 25.15 23.58
N ASP A 553 24.77 25.11 24.24
CA ASP A 553 25.68 23.96 24.22
C ASP A 553 25.20 22.88 25.21
N ILE A 554 24.22 22.09 24.78
CA ILE A 554 23.63 20.98 25.55
C ILE A 554 23.81 19.70 24.73
N SER A 555 24.52 18.70 25.28
CA SER A 555 24.74 17.44 24.58
C SER A 555 23.49 16.55 24.59
N ALA A 556 23.41 15.61 23.64
CA ALA A 556 22.39 14.56 23.63
C ALA A 556 22.36 13.76 24.95
N GLU A 557 23.52 13.55 25.57
CA GLU A 557 23.66 12.85 26.85
C GLU A 557 22.99 13.66 27.99
N THR A 558 23.21 14.98 28.05
CA THR A 558 22.54 15.86 29.04
C THR A 558 21.02 15.95 28.83
N LEU A 559 20.53 15.77 27.60
CA LEU A 559 19.08 15.67 27.36
C LEU A 559 18.52 14.34 27.90
N LEU A 560 19.24 13.23 27.71
CA LEU A 560 18.89 11.88 28.17
C LEU A 560 19.06 11.64 29.68
N GLU A 561 19.89 12.43 30.38
CA GLU A 561 20.05 12.40 31.84
C GLU A 561 18.86 13.00 32.62
N HIS A 562 17.84 13.51 31.93
CA HIS A 562 16.69 14.20 32.51
C HIS A 562 15.40 13.55 32.04
N LEU A 563 14.31 13.67 32.81
CA LEU A 563 13.07 12.94 32.52
C LEU A 563 12.21 13.60 31.42
N ASN A 564 12.13 14.93 31.42
CA ASN A 564 11.28 15.72 30.52
C ASN A 564 11.86 17.11 30.26
N MET A 565 11.30 17.87 29.30
CA MET A 565 11.76 19.22 28.94
C MET A 565 11.78 20.18 30.15
N SER A 566 10.74 20.15 30.98
CA SER A 566 10.66 20.95 32.21
C SER A 566 11.82 20.69 33.17
N GLN A 567 12.24 19.44 33.36
CA GLN A 567 13.38 19.05 34.19
C GLN A 567 14.71 19.39 33.53
N THR A 568 14.83 19.18 32.21
CA THR A 568 16.01 19.59 31.43
C THR A 568 16.28 21.08 31.65
N VAL A 569 15.30 21.94 31.39
CA VAL A 569 15.45 23.39 31.62
C VAL A 569 15.80 23.69 33.09
N GLN A 570 15.21 22.99 34.07
CA GLN A 570 15.51 23.21 35.48
C GLN A 570 17.00 23.02 35.82
N GLN A 571 17.70 22.13 35.14
CA GLN A 571 19.11 21.82 35.37
C GLN A 571 20.03 22.76 34.55
N VAL A 572 19.78 22.93 33.24
CA VAL A 572 20.64 23.74 32.34
C VAL A 572 20.35 25.24 32.33
N THR A 573 19.32 25.75 33.01
CA THR A 573 19.09 27.22 33.15
C THR A 573 20.33 27.96 33.68
N GLY A 574 21.16 27.32 34.52
CA GLY A 574 22.41 27.92 35.03
C GLY A 574 23.56 27.99 34.01
N GLN A 575 23.44 27.32 32.86
CA GLN A 575 24.46 27.25 31.81
C GLN A 575 24.12 28.11 30.58
N ILE A 576 22.84 28.43 30.36
CA ILE A 576 22.36 29.26 29.24
C ILE A 576 22.80 30.72 29.43
N HIS A 577 23.86 31.14 28.72
CA HIS A 577 24.42 32.50 28.78
C HIS A 577 23.92 33.37 27.61
N PRO A 578 23.30 34.54 27.86
CA PRO A 578 22.92 35.46 26.78
C PRO A 578 24.14 36.19 26.19
N MET A 579 24.20 36.33 24.87
CA MET A 579 25.32 36.99 24.18
C MET A 579 25.43 38.49 24.52
N GLY A 580 26.49 38.84 25.25
CA GLY A 580 26.95 40.23 25.41
C GLY A 580 27.72 40.72 24.18
N LYS A 581 27.61 42.03 23.88
CA LYS A 581 28.35 42.68 22.77
C LYS A 581 29.84 42.83 23.10
N GLU A 582 30.69 41.96 22.55
CA GLU A 582 32.10 42.32 22.33
C GLU A 582 32.74 41.53 21.19
N ARG A 583 33.29 42.23 20.18
CA ARG A 583 34.06 41.64 19.07
C ARG A 583 35.12 42.62 18.57
N MET A 584 36.15 42.87 19.38
CA MET A 584 37.29 43.69 19.00
C MET A 584 38.57 43.28 19.73
N ASP A 585 39.20 42.18 19.31
CA ASP A 585 40.61 42.23 18.92
C ASP A 585 41.06 40.98 18.11
N LEU A 586 42.28 41.04 17.53
CA LEU A 586 43.00 40.04 16.69
C LEU A 586 43.12 40.31 15.17
N HIS A 587 43.01 41.57 14.74
CA HIS A 587 43.64 42.00 13.47
C HIS A 587 45.18 42.04 13.60
N LYS A 588 45.84 40.87 13.65
CA LYS A 588 47.32 40.77 13.68
C LYS A 588 47.94 39.40 13.33
N LYS A 589 47.47 38.73 12.26
CA LYS A 589 48.27 37.70 11.56
C LYS A 589 47.86 37.37 10.11
N GLU A 590 47.24 38.32 9.40
CA GLU A 590 46.99 38.21 7.96
C GLU A 590 48.28 38.43 7.15
N GLU A 591 49.15 37.41 7.06
CA GLU A 591 50.26 37.44 6.09
C GLU A 591 50.72 36.05 5.60
N ASN A 592 50.02 34.96 5.96
CA ASN A 592 50.45 33.60 5.55
C ASN A 592 49.30 32.60 5.28
N LEU A 593 48.06 33.09 5.09
CA LEU A 593 46.87 32.24 4.85
C LEU A 593 46.40 32.18 3.38
N GLY A 594 46.91 33.07 2.53
CA GLY A 594 46.50 33.20 1.11
C GLY A 594 46.86 32.03 0.18
N LEU A 595 47.58 31.02 0.67
CA LEU A 595 48.00 29.83 -0.10
C LEU A 595 47.25 28.54 0.27
N ILE A 596 46.48 28.52 1.37
CA ILE A 596 45.80 27.29 1.84
C ILE A 596 44.36 27.23 1.33
N GLN A 597 43.58 28.30 1.50
CA GLN A 597 42.14 28.34 1.18
C GLN A 597 41.78 28.06 -0.29
N LYS A 598 42.76 28.09 -1.21
CA LYS A 598 42.53 27.83 -2.64
C LYS A 598 42.57 26.35 -3.02
N ASN A 599 43.21 25.49 -2.21
CA ASN A 599 43.33 24.05 -2.51
C ASN A 599 42.09 23.26 -2.10
N ASP A 600 41.54 23.47 -0.90
CA ASP A 600 40.37 22.70 -0.44
C ASP A 600 39.08 23.03 -1.23
N ALA A 601 38.94 24.26 -1.74
CA ALA A 601 37.82 24.62 -2.60
C ALA A 601 37.86 23.89 -3.95
N ASP A 602 39.04 23.74 -4.55
CA ASP A 602 39.26 22.98 -5.79
C ASP A 602 39.11 21.46 -5.54
N LEU A 603 39.63 20.96 -4.40
CA LEU A 603 39.46 19.56 -4.00
C LEU A 603 37.98 19.20 -3.73
N ARG A 604 37.19 20.10 -3.12
CA ARG A 604 35.73 19.97 -2.97
C ARG A 604 35.02 19.79 -4.30
N VAL A 605 35.24 20.70 -5.25
CA VAL A 605 34.61 20.65 -6.58
C VAL A 605 34.99 19.36 -7.32
N LYS A 606 36.26 18.95 -7.25
CA LYS A 606 36.77 17.71 -7.85
C LYS A 606 36.18 16.45 -7.20
N THR A 607 36.03 16.43 -5.88
CA THR A 607 35.43 15.30 -5.14
C THR A 607 33.97 15.08 -5.53
N VAL A 608 33.17 16.15 -5.57
CA VAL A 608 31.78 16.08 -6.08
C VAL A 608 31.73 15.55 -7.51
N GLN A 609 32.60 16.07 -8.40
CA GLN A 609 32.65 15.63 -9.81
C GLN A 609 33.08 14.17 -9.97
N PHE A 610 33.93 13.64 -9.09
CA PHE A 610 34.36 12.24 -9.06
C PHE A 610 33.21 11.32 -8.59
N LEU A 611 32.55 11.65 -7.47
CA LEU A 611 31.42 10.86 -6.97
C LEU A 611 30.24 10.85 -7.96
N GLN A 612 29.95 11.99 -8.60
CA GLN A 612 28.96 12.11 -9.68
C GLN A 612 29.30 11.24 -10.89
N GLU A 613 30.59 11.05 -11.22
CA GLU A 613 31.02 10.13 -12.29
C GLU A 613 30.97 8.65 -11.91
N ARG A 614 31.25 8.31 -10.65
CA ARG A 614 31.06 6.95 -10.15
C ARG A 614 29.58 6.60 -10.21
N LEU A 615 28.72 7.48 -9.71
CA LEU A 615 27.28 7.27 -9.72
C LEU A 615 26.74 7.14 -11.16
N ALA A 616 27.14 8.03 -12.08
CA ALA A 616 26.75 7.97 -13.50
C ALA A 616 27.03 6.62 -14.17
N ARG A 617 28.13 5.95 -13.81
CA ARG A 617 28.50 4.63 -14.34
C ARG A 617 27.66 3.50 -13.74
N VAL A 618 27.29 3.61 -12.46
CA VAL A 618 26.45 2.62 -11.76
C VAL A 618 24.99 2.68 -12.24
N ILE A 619 24.41 3.88 -12.38
CA ILE A 619 23.01 4.06 -12.79
C ILE A 619 22.80 4.16 -14.31
N GLY A 620 23.88 4.17 -15.10
CA GLY A 620 23.83 4.24 -16.57
C GLY A 620 23.35 5.57 -17.16
N LEU A 621 23.21 6.64 -16.36
CA LEU A 621 22.75 7.96 -16.80
C LEU A 621 23.92 8.89 -17.17
N PRO A 622 23.73 9.83 -18.13
CA PRO A 622 24.72 10.88 -18.39
C PRO A 622 24.95 11.77 -17.16
N LYS A 623 26.22 12.11 -16.88
CA LYS A 623 26.63 13.00 -15.76
C LYS A 623 25.81 14.29 -15.67
N SER A 624 25.37 14.84 -16.80
CA SER A 624 24.55 16.06 -16.90
C SER A 624 23.07 15.91 -16.48
N ARG A 625 22.62 14.71 -16.12
CA ARG A 625 21.27 14.45 -15.54
C ARG A 625 21.30 14.17 -14.04
N ILE A 626 22.47 14.17 -13.41
CA ILE A 626 22.64 13.94 -11.98
C ILE A 626 22.88 15.28 -11.30
N ASP A 627 21.93 15.70 -10.47
CA ASP A 627 22.08 16.83 -9.57
C ASP A 627 22.85 16.38 -8.32
N VAL A 628 23.66 17.28 -7.75
CA VAL A 628 24.53 16.99 -6.61
C VAL A 628 23.84 17.21 -5.26
N ASP A 629 22.73 17.95 -5.26
CA ASP A 629 21.91 18.28 -4.09
C ASP A 629 20.58 17.52 -4.04
N THR A 630 20.28 16.72 -5.08
CA THR A 630 19.13 15.79 -5.06
C THR A 630 19.49 14.50 -4.32
N ALA A 631 18.56 14.02 -3.50
CA ALA A 631 18.69 12.77 -2.77
C ALA A 631 18.76 11.56 -3.73
N MET A 632 19.61 10.59 -3.40
CA MET A 632 20.00 9.49 -4.31
C MET A 632 18.84 8.50 -4.58
N ASP A 633 17.93 8.30 -3.62
CA ASP A 633 16.68 7.54 -3.79
C ASP A 633 15.91 7.94 -5.06
N ARG A 634 15.83 9.25 -5.36
CA ARG A 634 15.10 9.82 -6.49
C ARG A 634 15.68 9.48 -7.87
N TYR A 635 16.87 8.89 -7.93
CA TYR A 635 17.46 8.35 -9.16
C TYR A 635 17.15 6.86 -9.37
N GLY A 636 16.33 6.23 -8.52
CA GLY A 636 16.06 4.79 -8.56
C GLY A 636 17.22 3.96 -8.05
N ILE A 637 17.99 4.51 -7.09
CA ILE A 637 19.16 3.85 -6.51
C ILE A 637 18.69 2.90 -5.41
N ASP A 638 18.59 1.62 -5.76
CA ASP A 638 18.21 0.54 -4.84
C ASP A 638 19.39 0.02 -4.00
N SER A 639 19.10 -0.88 -3.06
CA SER A 639 20.10 -1.50 -2.18
C SER A 639 21.19 -2.31 -2.93
N LEU A 640 20.92 -2.81 -4.15
CA LEU A 640 21.93 -3.51 -4.96
C LEU A 640 22.87 -2.49 -5.63
N LEU A 641 22.35 -1.37 -6.12
CA LEU A 641 23.14 -0.26 -6.66
C LEU A 641 23.96 0.44 -5.57
N ILE A 642 23.41 0.60 -4.35
CA ILE A 642 24.16 1.06 -3.16
C ILE A 642 25.31 0.10 -2.85
N MET A 643 25.07 -1.21 -2.82
CA MET A 643 26.12 -2.19 -2.55
C MET A 643 27.19 -2.25 -3.66
N GLN A 644 26.80 -2.10 -4.93
CA GLN A 644 27.76 -1.98 -6.05
C GLN A 644 28.59 -0.70 -5.94
N MET A 645 27.97 0.45 -5.66
CA MET A 645 28.69 1.72 -5.53
C MET A 645 29.57 1.76 -4.28
N THR A 646 29.12 1.19 -3.16
CA THR A 646 29.93 0.99 -1.96
C THR A 646 31.17 0.17 -2.30
N THR A 647 31.00 -1.01 -2.92
CA THR A 647 32.11 -1.88 -3.33
C THR A 647 33.11 -1.13 -4.23
N ASN A 648 32.62 -0.33 -5.18
CA ASN A 648 33.48 0.41 -6.11
C ASN A 648 34.17 1.66 -5.49
N LEU A 649 33.72 2.14 -4.34
CA LEU A 649 34.45 3.11 -3.53
C LEU A 649 35.41 2.40 -2.56
N GLU A 650 35.07 1.22 -2.02
CA GLU A 650 35.96 0.46 -1.15
C GLU A 650 37.25 0.01 -1.86
N GLU A 651 37.18 -0.27 -3.18
CA GLU A 651 38.34 -0.43 -4.08
C GLU A 651 39.38 0.71 -3.99
N GLN A 652 38.96 1.92 -3.62
CA GLN A 652 39.79 3.13 -3.68
C GLN A 652 40.00 3.83 -2.33
N PHE A 653 39.12 3.59 -1.35
CA PHE A 653 39.13 4.24 -0.02
C PHE A 653 39.31 3.26 1.16
N GLY A 654 39.32 1.94 0.91
CA GLY A 654 39.34 0.92 1.98
C GLY A 654 37.93 0.59 2.48
N LEU A 655 37.81 -0.12 3.60
CA LEU A 655 36.50 -0.48 4.19
C LEU A 655 35.67 0.76 4.53
N LEU A 656 34.39 0.76 4.13
CA LEU A 656 33.44 1.86 4.37
C LEU A 656 32.22 1.38 5.19
N PRO A 657 31.58 2.28 5.96
CA PRO A 657 30.32 1.97 6.64
C PRO A 657 29.26 1.52 5.64
N LYS A 658 28.56 0.40 5.91
CA LYS A 658 27.50 -0.09 5.01
C LYS A 658 26.23 0.77 5.04
N THR A 659 26.12 1.63 6.05
CA THR A 659 25.08 2.65 6.23
C THR A 659 25.38 3.98 5.51
N LEU A 660 26.58 4.15 4.94
CA LEU A 660 27.08 5.45 4.46
C LEU A 660 26.14 6.16 3.46
N PHE A 661 25.51 5.43 2.55
CA PHE A 661 24.60 5.99 1.55
C PHE A 661 23.20 6.34 2.11
N PHE A 662 22.84 5.80 3.27
CA PHE A 662 21.60 6.13 4.01
C PHE A 662 21.79 7.37 4.89
N GLU A 663 22.99 7.52 5.47
CA GLU A 663 23.42 8.69 6.25
C GLU A 663 23.65 9.93 5.35
N TYR A 664 24.35 9.75 4.22
CA TYR A 664 24.77 10.86 3.34
C TYR A 664 24.02 10.81 2.00
N GLN A 665 22.73 11.13 2.04
CA GLN A 665 21.78 10.89 0.95
C GLN A 665 22.00 11.73 -0.34
N THR A 666 22.82 12.79 -0.30
CA THR A 666 23.16 13.61 -1.49
C THR A 666 24.64 13.51 -1.83
N LEU A 667 25.01 13.71 -3.10
CA LEU A 667 26.42 13.72 -3.52
C LEU A 667 27.23 14.83 -2.84
N ARG A 668 26.60 15.96 -2.48
CA ARG A 668 27.25 16.99 -1.67
C ARG A 668 27.54 16.49 -0.26
N ALA A 669 26.55 15.94 0.44
CA ALA A 669 26.74 15.40 1.79
C ALA A 669 27.82 14.31 1.82
N LEU A 670 27.77 13.39 0.87
CA LEU A 670 28.76 12.32 0.71
C LEU A 670 30.16 12.86 0.39
N SER A 671 30.26 13.95 -0.39
CA SER A 671 31.55 14.58 -0.68
C SER A 671 32.21 15.18 0.56
N GLU A 672 31.43 15.80 1.45
CA GLU A 672 31.96 16.36 2.69
C GLU A 672 32.40 15.25 3.66
N TYR A 673 31.66 14.13 3.75
CA TYR A 673 32.12 12.94 4.51
C TYR A 673 33.51 12.47 4.06
N PHE A 674 33.72 12.27 2.75
CA PHE A 674 35.01 11.81 2.24
C PHE A 674 36.13 12.86 2.41
N LEU A 675 35.80 14.16 2.42
CA LEU A 675 36.77 15.23 2.70
C LEU A 675 37.17 15.30 4.16
N GLU A 676 36.27 14.96 5.08
CA GLU A 676 36.53 14.91 6.52
C GLU A 676 37.29 13.64 6.91
N HIS A 677 36.89 12.48 6.38
CA HIS A 677 37.38 11.16 6.81
C HIS A 677 38.50 10.57 5.93
N HIS A 678 38.64 11.02 4.67
CA HIS A 678 39.57 10.45 3.68
C HIS A 678 40.37 11.52 2.89
N HIS A 679 40.61 12.71 3.46
CA HIS A 679 41.22 13.88 2.79
C HIS A 679 42.50 13.58 1.98
N GLU A 680 43.50 12.95 2.60
CA GLU A 680 44.77 12.56 1.95
C GLU A 680 44.54 11.67 0.71
N GLN A 681 43.58 10.75 0.79
CA GLN A 681 43.30 9.76 -0.24
C GLN A 681 42.53 10.39 -1.41
N LEU A 682 41.58 11.29 -1.14
CA LEU A 682 40.99 12.17 -2.16
C LEU A 682 42.05 13.05 -2.84
N ARG A 683 42.98 13.62 -2.08
CA ARG A 683 44.04 14.48 -2.61
C ARG A 683 44.96 13.73 -3.57
N LEU A 684 45.19 12.43 -3.36
CA LEU A 684 45.90 11.55 -4.30
C LEU A 684 45.05 11.16 -5.52
N ILE A 685 43.76 10.85 -5.33
CA ILE A 685 42.88 10.35 -6.40
C ILE A 685 42.40 11.46 -7.35
N VAL A 686 42.05 12.64 -6.82
CA VAL A 686 41.45 13.75 -7.59
C VAL A 686 42.29 15.04 -7.60
N GLY A 687 43.25 15.21 -6.68
CA GLY A 687 44.13 16.39 -6.63
C GLY A 687 45.29 16.39 -7.65
N GLY A 688 45.51 15.30 -8.39
CA GLY A 688 46.67 15.05 -9.24
C GLY A 688 46.77 15.89 -10.53
N GLY A 689 47.06 17.19 -10.41
CA GLY A 689 47.46 18.02 -11.56
C GLY A 689 48.86 17.65 -12.05
N ARG A 690 48.98 17.13 -13.29
CA ARG A 690 50.28 16.89 -13.94
C ARG A 690 50.89 18.19 -14.45
N SER A 691 51.96 18.65 -13.80
CA SER A 691 52.95 19.55 -14.39
C SER A 691 54.09 18.72 -15.00
N GLU A 692 54.44 18.97 -16.26
CA GLU A 692 55.54 18.27 -16.94
C GLU A 692 56.89 18.92 -16.63
N GLU A 693 57.75 18.29 -15.80
CA GLU A 693 59.20 18.58 -15.84
C GLU A 693 60.11 17.45 -15.28
N SER A 694 60.31 16.41 -16.11
CA SER A 694 61.59 15.74 -16.40
C SER A 694 62.50 15.05 -15.32
N VAL A 695 63.00 13.85 -15.69
CA VAL A 695 64.20 13.12 -15.17
C VAL A 695 64.09 12.61 -13.70
N SER A 696 64.55 11.41 -13.30
CA SER A 696 65.62 10.54 -13.83
C SER A 696 65.34 9.02 -13.80
N ILE A 697 66.34 8.23 -14.21
CA ILE A 697 66.22 6.81 -14.63
C ILE A 697 66.81 5.82 -13.60
N SER A 698 66.28 4.59 -13.63
CA SER A 698 66.69 3.28 -13.06
C SER A 698 68.22 2.94 -13.11
N PRO A 699 68.75 1.80 -12.57
CA PRO A 699 68.04 0.57 -12.15
C PRO A 699 68.62 -0.21 -10.92
N THR A 700 68.20 -1.50 -10.80
CA THR A 700 68.81 -2.66 -10.07
C THR A 700 68.23 -2.93 -8.66
N SER A 701 67.80 -4.13 -8.23
CA SER A 701 67.40 -5.44 -8.84
C SER A 701 66.61 -6.26 -7.77
N VAL A 702 66.07 -7.50 -7.92
CA VAL A 702 65.98 -8.50 -9.01
C VAL A 702 64.64 -9.28 -8.91
N ALA A 703 64.40 -10.35 -9.69
CA ALA A 703 63.13 -11.06 -9.81
C ALA A 703 62.86 -12.23 -8.83
N VAL A 704 61.57 -12.49 -8.59
CA VAL A 704 60.92 -13.83 -8.67
C VAL A 704 59.65 -13.67 -9.53
N GLN A 705 59.16 -14.72 -10.19
CA GLN A 705 58.30 -14.60 -11.39
C GLN A 705 56.79 -14.90 -11.22
N LYS A 706 55.99 -14.03 -11.84
CA LYS A 706 54.84 -14.24 -12.76
C LYS A 706 54.47 -15.68 -13.21
N PRO A 707 53.22 -15.98 -13.65
CA PRO A 707 52.48 -15.13 -14.62
C PRO A 707 50.97 -14.89 -14.40
N GLU A 708 50.44 -13.84 -15.06
CA GLU A 708 49.02 -13.62 -15.29
C GLU A 708 48.46 -14.49 -16.44
N ILE A 709 47.15 -14.34 -16.70
CA ILE A 709 46.52 -14.68 -17.98
C ILE A 709 45.86 -13.40 -18.53
N GLU A 710 46.27 -12.94 -19.71
CA GLU A 710 45.53 -11.95 -20.50
C GLU A 710 45.26 -12.46 -21.94
N ASP A 711 43.99 -12.79 -22.16
CA ASP A 711 43.13 -12.31 -23.27
C ASP A 711 43.42 -12.66 -24.76
N ILE A 712 42.37 -12.41 -25.56
CA ILE A 712 42.28 -12.22 -27.02
C ILE A 712 42.13 -13.48 -27.91
N LYS A 713 40.84 -13.82 -28.10
CA LYS A 713 40.20 -14.31 -29.36
C LYS A 713 40.71 -15.57 -30.05
N SER A 714 39.79 -16.52 -30.32
CA SER A 714 39.72 -17.18 -31.64
C SER A 714 38.32 -17.75 -31.94
N LYS A 715 38.06 -18.11 -33.20
CA LYS A 715 36.81 -18.75 -33.67
C LYS A 715 37.06 -20.22 -34.06
N GLY A 716 36.31 -21.15 -33.45
CA GLY A 716 35.59 -22.20 -34.18
C GLY A 716 36.22 -23.59 -34.42
N ILE A 717 35.29 -24.55 -34.62
CA ILE A 717 35.35 -25.72 -35.52
C ILE A 717 36.04 -27.04 -35.03
N LEU A 718 35.17 -27.95 -34.54
CA LEU A 718 35.07 -29.39 -34.87
C LEU A 718 36.28 -30.36 -34.83
N SER A 719 36.18 -31.35 -33.90
CA SER A 719 35.92 -32.79 -34.19
C SER A 719 36.94 -33.92 -33.92
N GLN A 720 36.40 -34.99 -33.30
CA GLN A 720 36.60 -36.45 -33.54
C GLN A 720 37.86 -37.24 -33.07
N LYS A 721 37.55 -38.33 -32.33
CA LYS A 721 38.19 -39.69 -32.34
C LYS A 721 39.58 -39.83 -31.63
N ARG A 722 40.04 -41.00 -31.15
CA ARG A 722 39.56 -42.42 -31.25
C ARG A 722 40.12 -43.35 -30.12
N THR A 723 39.29 -44.27 -29.61
CA THR A 723 39.53 -45.69 -29.15
C THR A 723 40.87 -46.20 -28.54
N LEU A 724 40.77 -47.06 -27.50
CA LEU A 724 41.15 -48.52 -27.43
C LEU A 724 40.78 -49.08 -26.01
N LYS A 725 40.08 -50.22 -25.81
CA LYS A 725 40.51 -51.65 -25.63
C LYS A 725 41.54 -51.90 -24.49
N ASN A 726 41.56 -52.97 -23.66
CA ASN A 726 40.80 -54.24 -23.42
C ASN A 726 41.32 -54.85 -22.04
N GLN A 727 40.93 -55.99 -21.39
CA GLN A 727 40.00 -57.14 -21.59
C GLN A 727 39.74 -57.97 -20.27
N GLN A 728 38.49 -58.46 -20.07
CA GLN A 728 38.04 -59.81 -19.59
C GLN A 728 38.40 -60.51 -18.23
N ALA A 729 37.52 -61.50 -17.89
CA ALA A 729 37.57 -62.61 -16.88
C ALA A 729 36.89 -62.36 -15.51
N THR A 730 36.15 -63.28 -14.85
CA THR A 730 35.52 -64.59 -15.19
C THR A 730 34.39 -64.92 -14.17
N ASN A 731 33.48 -65.86 -14.47
CA ASN A 731 32.38 -66.35 -13.59
C ASN A 731 32.75 -67.75 -12.99
N PRO A 732 32.20 -68.25 -11.84
CA PRO A 732 30.89 -68.94 -11.88
C PRO A 732 30.04 -69.09 -10.55
N GLU A 733 28.79 -69.52 -10.73
CA GLU A 733 27.97 -70.48 -9.91
C GLU A 733 27.53 -70.31 -8.42
N SER A 734 26.18 -70.32 -8.25
CA SER A 734 25.40 -71.32 -7.46
C SER A 734 25.13 -71.19 -5.93
N LYS A 735 23.81 -71.04 -5.62
CA LYS A 735 23.01 -71.59 -4.48
C LYS A 735 23.14 -71.07 -3.02
N ASN A 736 22.18 -70.19 -2.69
CA ASN A 736 21.02 -70.43 -1.80
C ASN A 736 21.14 -70.50 -0.25
N VAL A 737 20.14 -69.87 0.42
CA VAL A 737 19.72 -69.95 1.85
C VAL A 737 20.61 -69.29 2.94
N GLY A 738 19.99 -68.46 3.81
CA GLY A 738 20.33 -68.52 5.25
C GLY A 738 20.61 -67.25 6.08
N SER A 739 19.67 -66.30 6.17
CA SER A 739 19.55 -65.31 7.29
C SER A 739 20.71 -64.32 7.57
N LEU A 740 20.44 -63.37 8.49
CA LEU A 740 21.36 -62.36 9.06
C LEU A 740 21.96 -61.32 8.08
N LYS A 741 21.16 -60.29 7.76
CA LYS A 741 21.68 -58.99 7.31
C LYS A 741 21.75 -58.00 8.47
N SER A 742 22.88 -57.32 8.62
CA SER A 742 23.00 -56.08 9.39
C SER A 742 23.94 -55.12 8.66
N LEU A 743 23.69 -53.82 8.80
CA LEU A 743 24.54 -52.69 8.38
C LEU A 743 24.70 -52.41 6.87
N ASN A 744 23.83 -51.49 6.40
CA ASN A 744 24.15 -50.34 5.54
C ASN A 744 24.51 -50.55 4.04
N PRO A 745 24.30 -49.53 3.18
CA PRO A 745 23.05 -48.76 3.06
C PRO A 745 22.61 -48.67 1.58
N ILE A 746 21.49 -49.28 1.20
CA ILE A 746 21.04 -49.38 -0.20
C ILE A 746 19.54 -49.09 -0.30
N GLU A 747 19.20 -48.24 -1.28
CA GLU A 747 17.90 -48.02 -1.96
C GLU A 747 16.62 -48.37 -1.18
N SER A 748 15.93 -47.35 -0.67
CA SER A 748 14.50 -47.43 -0.33
C SER A 748 13.64 -46.89 -1.48
N SER A 749 13.56 -47.64 -2.58
CA SER A 749 12.54 -47.47 -3.61
C SER A 749 11.18 -47.93 -3.10
N ASN A 750 10.60 -47.15 -2.17
CA ASN A 750 9.27 -47.40 -1.62
C ASN A 750 8.31 -46.32 -2.08
N ARG A 751 7.16 -46.74 -2.63
CA ARG A 751 5.99 -45.86 -2.73
C ARG A 751 5.46 -45.66 -1.32
N VAL A 752 5.75 -44.52 -0.72
CA VAL A 752 4.79 -43.92 0.20
C VAL A 752 3.74 -43.29 -0.70
N GLN A 753 2.47 -43.63 -0.49
CA GLN A 753 1.39 -42.80 -0.99
C GLN A 753 1.46 -41.49 -0.20
N GLU A 754 1.67 -40.37 -0.88
CA GLU A 754 1.20 -39.07 -0.38
C GLU A 754 -0.32 -39.05 -0.56
N ASP A 755 -0.99 -39.96 0.15
CA ASP A 755 -2.28 -39.62 0.72
C ASP A 755 -1.99 -38.46 1.68
N GLU A 756 -2.65 -37.32 1.47
CA GLU A 756 -2.81 -36.35 2.54
C GLU A 756 -3.67 -37.02 3.61
N GLU A 757 -3.04 -37.77 4.51
CA GLU A 757 -3.63 -38.17 5.80
C GLU A 757 -3.99 -36.87 6.52
N LYS A 758 -5.24 -36.43 6.32
CA LYS A 758 -5.88 -35.41 7.14
C LYS A 758 -5.79 -35.92 8.57
N GLN A 759 -4.88 -35.34 9.34
CA GLN A 759 -4.71 -35.71 10.73
C GLN A 759 -5.96 -35.25 11.48
N ASP A 760 -6.85 -36.20 11.78
CA ASP A 760 -8.10 -35.95 12.46
C ASP A 760 -7.81 -35.31 13.83
N ILE A 761 -8.28 -34.07 14.00
CA ILE A 761 -8.05 -33.30 15.23
C ILE A 761 -9.01 -33.81 16.30
N ALA A 762 -8.48 -34.48 17.31
CA ALA A 762 -9.22 -34.88 18.49
C ALA A 762 -9.21 -33.75 19.55
N ILE A 763 -10.39 -33.26 19.92
CA ILE A 763 -10.57 -32.49 21.16
C ILE A 763 -10.57 -33.50 22.30
N ILE A 764 -9.47 -33.53 23.07
CA ILE A 764 -9.24 -34.54 24.12
C ILE A 764 -9.49 -34.04 25.54
N GLY A 765 -9.64 -32.74 25.73
CA GLY A 765 -10.08 -32.11 26.98
C GLY A 765 -10.56 -30.68 26.75
N VAL A 766 -11.37 -30.14 27.66
CA VAL A 766 -12.01 -28.83 27.54
C VAL A 766 -12.37 -28.23 28.90
N ALA A 767 -12.05 -26.95 29.10
CA ALA A 767 -12.52 -26.14 30.23
C ALA A 767 -13.15 -24.83 29.75
N GLY A 768 -13.87 -24.15 30.66
CA GLY A 768 -14.53 -22.89 30.37
C GLY A 768 -15.39 -22.40 31.53
N ARG A 769 -15.36 -21.09 31.77
CA ARG A 769 -16.13 -20.40 32.82
C ARG A 769 -17.11 -19.41 32.17
N TYR A 770 -18.33 -19.38 32.69
CA TYR A 770 -19.45 -18.63 32.12
C TYR A 770 -20.27 -17.97 33.24
N PRO A 771 -21.09 -16.95 32.94
CA PRO A 771 -22.02 -16.40 33.93
C PRO A 771 -22.91 -17.51 34.51
N GLY A 772 -22.94 -17.62 35.84
CA GLY A 772 -23.68 -18.66 36.56
C GLY A 772 -23.14 -20.09 36.41
N ALA A 773 -21.95 -20.32 35.84
CA ALA A 773 -21.33 -21.64 35.72
C ALA A 773 -19.79 -21.60 35.79
N ARG A 774 -19.22 -22.25 36.80
CA ARG A 774 -17.78 -22.26 37.10
C ARG A 774 -16.97 -23.26 36.28
N ASN A 775 -17.63 -24.12 35.52
CA ASN A 775 -17.05 -25.17 34.67
C ASN A 775 -18.05 -25.60 33.59
N ILE A 776 -17.62 -26.44 32.64
CA ILE A 776 -18.47 -26.86 31.52
C ILE A 776 -19.64 -27.77 31.92
N HIS A 777 -19.58 -28.44 33.08
CA HIS A 777 -20.67 -29.30 33.56
C HIS A 777 -21.82 -28.48 34.14
N GLU A 778 -21.51 -27.44 34.93
CA GLU A 778 -22.48 -26.45 35.38
C GLU A 778 -23.08 -25.69 34.18
N PHE A 779 -22.28 -25.37 33.18
CA PHE A 779 -22.76 -24.70 31.96
C PHE A 779 -23.70 -25.62 31.16
N TRP A 780 -23.36 -26.91 31.01
CA TRP A 780 -24.25 -27.90 30.42
C TRP A 780 -25.58 -28.02 31.18
N GLU A 781 -25.54 -28.03 32.51
CA GLU A 781 -26.77 -28.06 33.33
C GLU A 781 -27.61 -26.79 33.16
N ASN A 782 -26.99 -25.59 33.11
CA ASN A 782 -27.70 -24.33 32.82
C ASN A 782 -28.36 -24.32 31.43
N LEU A 783 -27.68 -24.86 30.40
CA LEU A 783 -28.26 -25.05 29.08
C LEU A 783 -29.43 -26.06 29.11
N ARG A 784 -29.29 -27.15 29.89
CA ARG A 784 -30.29 -28.22 30.02
C ARG A 784 -31.54 -27.79 30.80
N SER A 785 -31.41 -26.87 31.75
CA SER A 785 -32.52 -26.27 32.51
C SER A 785 -33.13 -25.04 31.84
N GLY A 786 -32.43 -24.42 30.89
CA GLY A 786 -32.83 -23.14 30.30
C GLY A 786 -32.63 -21.95 31.27
N THR A 787 -31.59 -22.00 32.11
CA THR A 787 -31.26 -20.95 33.07
C THR A 787 -30.80 -19.67 32.37
N ASP A 788 -31.57 -18.58 32.53
CA ASP A 788 -31.05 -17.24 32.23
C ASP A 788 -30.01 -16.85 33.30
N SER A 789 -28.83 -16.46 32.85
CA SER A 789 -27.69 -16.10 33.70
C SER A 789 -27.38 -14.59 33.66
N ILE A 790 -28.28 -13.79 33.08
CA ILE A 790 -28.24 -12.34 33.16
C ILE A 790 -28.81 -11.90 34.53
N THR A 791 -28.00 -11.17 35.29
CA THR A 791 -28.29 -10.69 36.64
C THR A 791 -28.13 -9.18 36.72
N GLU A 792 -28.63 -8.54 37.78
CA GLU A 792 -28.25 -7.16 38.09
C GLU A 792 -26.80 -7.14 38.57
N ILE A 793 -26.03 -6.10 38.21
CA ILE A 793 -24.60 -5.97 38.53
C ILE A 793 -24.33 -6.30 40.01
N PRO A 794 -23.56 -7.36 40.34
CA PRO A 794 -23.28 -7.72 41.72
C PRO A 794 -22.56 -6.57 42.45
N SER A 795 -22.93 -6.31 43.70
CA SER A 795 -22.42 -5.19 44.50
C SER A 795 -20.92 -5.26 44.81
N GLU A 796 -20.33 -6.45 44.64
CA GLU A 796 -18.89 -6.74 44.63
C GLU A 796 -18.14 -6.21 43.39
N ARG A 797 -18.83 -5.88 42.29
CA ARG A 797 -18.21 -5.39 41.05
C ARG A 797 -18.01 -3.88 41.05
N TRP A 798 -19.10 -3.13 41.18
CA TRP A 798 -19.08 -1.68 41.37
C TRP A 798 -20.41 -1.18 41.94
N ASP A 799 -20.38 0.02 42.52
CA ASP A 799 -21.54 0.64 43.15
C ASP A 799 -22.57 1.09 42.09
N GLN A 800 -23.67 0.33 41.98
CA GLN A 800 -24.77 0.64 41.07
C GLN A 800 -25.38 2.02 41.30
N GLU A 801 -25.57 2.46 42.56
CA GLU A 801 -26.24 3.74 42.85
C GLU A 801 -25.40 4.93 42.37
N LYS A 802 -24.06 4.80 42.42
CA LYS A 802 -23.14 5.80 41.89
C LYS A 802 -23.19 5.91 40.36
N VAL A 803 -23.38 4.81 39.61
CA VAL A 803 -23.30 4.83 38.13
C VAL A 803 -24.63 4.70 37.38
N TYR A 804 -25.71 4.28 38.02
CA TYR A 804 -27.01 4.09 37.35
C TYR A 804 -27.78 5.40 37.19
N ASP A 805 -28.49 5.55 36.06
CA ASP A 805 -29.61 6.47 35.85
C ASP A 805 -30.65 5.80 34.94
N SER A 806 -31.93 5.89 35.29
CA SER A 806 -33.04 5.45 34.45
C SER A 806 -33.16 6.17 33.09
N ALA A 807 -32.56 7.37 32.96
CA ALA A 807 -32.57 8.16 31.73
C ALA A 807 -31.36 7.85 30.83
N PRO A 808 -31.56 7.39 29.57
CA PRO A 808 -30.46 7.23 28.63
C PRO A 808 -29.80 8.58 28.29
N GLY A 809 -28.47 8.62 28.30
CA GLY A 809 -27.69 9.78 27.87
C GLY A 809 -27.25 10.75 28.98
N THR A 810 -27.56 10.49 30.25
CA THR A 810 -26.99 11.26 31.37
C THR A 810 -25.45 11.08 31.40
N PRO A 811 -24.65 12.16 31.35
CA PRO A 811 -23.18 12.05 31.34
C PRO A 811 -22.64 11.36 32.60
N GLY A 812 -21.67 10.46 32.43
CA GLY A 812 -21.08 9.69 33.54
C GLY A 812 -22.02 8.65 34.17
N LYS A 813 -23.13 8.31 33.52
CA LYS A 813 -24.13 7.33 33.99
C LYS A 813 -24.45 6.27 32.93
N THR A 814 -24.85 5.09 33.38
CA THR A 814 -25.39 4.00 32.55
C THR A 814 -26.88 3.79 32.85
N TYR A 815 -27.66 3.51 31.80
CA TYR A 815 -29.06 3.08 31.91
C TYR A 815 -29.21 1.55 31.89
N GLY A 816 -28.12 0.81 31.66
CA GLY A 816 -28.05 -0.63 31.82
C GLY A 816 -27.55 -1.00 33.22
N ARG A 817 -28.33 -1.80 33.95
CA ARG A 817 -27.94 -2.39 35.25
C ARG A 817 -27.83 -3.92 35.23
N TRP A 818 -27.99 -4.53 34.05
CA TRP A 818 -28.06 -5.97 33.84
C TRP A 818 -26.86 -6.45 33.02
N GLY A 819 -26.35 -7.65 33.32
CA GLY A 819 -25.24 -8.26 32.57
C GLY A 819 -25.01 -9.72 32.98
N GLY A 820 -24.11 -10.40 32.28
CA GLY A 820 -23.57 -11.69 32.69
C GLY A 820 -22.24 -11.49 33.39
N PHE A 821 -22.09 -12.01 34.60
CA PHE A 821 -20.89 -11.86 35.43
C PHE A 821 -20.33 -13.22 35.82
N LEU A 822 -19.02 -13.37 35.75
CA LEU A 822 -18.33 -14.56 36.27
C LEU A 822 -18.20 -14.47 37.80
N ASP A 823 -18.35 -15.59 38.50
CA ASP A 823 -17.99 -15.68 39.92
C ASP A 823 -16.46 -15.60 40.10
N GLY A 824 -16.00 -15.08 41.25
CA GLY A 824 -14.61 -15.27 41.73
C GLY A 824 -13.52 -14.80 40.78
N VAL A 825 -13.68 -13.66 40.11
CA VAL A 825 -12.66 -13.13 39.17
C VAL A 825 -11.39 -12.59 39.86
N ASP A 826 -11.48 -12.37 41.17
CA ASP A 826 -10.39 -12.06 42.09
C ASP A 826 -9.78 -13.33 42.73
N GLU A 827 -10.43 -14.49 42.61
CA GLU A 827 -9.92 -15.78 43.09
C GLU A 827 -8.85 -16.33 42.12
N PHE A 828 -7.58 -16.13 42.48
CA PHE A 828 -6.40 -16.66 41.78
C PHE A 828 -5.34 -17.08 42.80
N ASP A 829 -4.71 -18.25 42.62
CA ASP A 829 -3.52 -18.65 43.38
C ASP A 829 -2.25 -18.32 42.57
N PRO A 830 -1.60 -17.17 42.82
CA PRO A 830 -0.41 -16.78 42.07
C PRO A 830 0.78 -17.70 42.37
N LEU A 831 0.87 -18.25 43.59
CA LEU A 831 2.02 -19.06 44.00
C LEU A 831 2.00 -20.43 43.32
N PHE A 832 0.82 -21.01 43.09
CA PHE A 832 0.64 -22.19 42.24
C PHE A 832 1.19 -21.97 40.82
N PHE A 833 0.87 -20.81 40.22
CA PHE A 833 1.34 -20.43 38.89
C PHE A 833 2.78 -19.86 38.85
N GLN A 834 3.51 -19.88 39.97
CA GLN A 834 4.87 -19.33 40.13
C GLN A 834 4.99 -17.81 39.90
N ILE A 835 3.88 -17.10 40.08
CA ILE A 835 3.72 -15.65 39.93
C ILE A 835 3.80 -15.01 41.32
N SER A 836 4.36 -13.80 41.42
CA SER A 836 4.38 -13.09 42.71
C SER A 836 3.01 -12.45 43.02
N PRO A 837 2.53 -12.40 44.28
CA PRO A 837 1.23 -11.77 44.59
C PRO A 837 1.10 -10.33 44.07
N ARG A 838 2.17 -9.54 44.20
CA ARG A 838 2.23 -8.15 43.68
C ARG A 838 2.14 -8.07 42.15
N GLU A 839 2.61 -9.09 41.44
CA GLU A 839 2.47 -9.16 39.98
C GLU A 839 1.04 -9.53 39.60
N ALA A 840 0.44 -10.50 40.30
CA ALA A 840 -0.96 -10.89 40.08
C ALA A 840 -1.98 -9.79 40.39
N GLU A 841 -1.68 -8.89 41.32
CA GLU A 841 -2.45 -7.65 41.54
C GLU A 841 -2.47 -6.72 40.31
N MET A 842 -1.43 -6.75 39.47
CA MET A 842 -1.27 -5.89 38.28
C MET A 842 -1.54 -6.61 36.94
N MET A 843 -1.77 -7.93 36.97
CA MET A 843 -2.12 -8.73 35.80
C MET A 843 -3.59 -8.57 35.41
N ASP A 844 -3.86 -8.53 34.11
CA ASP A 844 -5.21 -8.59 33.56
C ASP A 844 -5.98 -9.81 34.13
N PRO A 845 -7.21 -9.64 34.67
CA PRO A 845 -8.07 -10.74 35.09
C PRO A 845 -8.27 -11.82 34.01
N GLN A 846 -8.27 -11.45 32.73
CA GLN A 846 -8.34 -12.39 31.60
C GLN A 846 -7.13 -13.32 31.56
N GLU A 847 -5.91 -12.80 31.81
CA GLU A 847 -4.70 -13.61 31.87
C GLU A 847 -4.74 -14.60 33.05
N ARG A 848 -5.20 -14.14 34.22
CA ARG A 848 -5.37 -14.95 35.43
C ARG A 848 -6.43 -16.05 35.27
N LEU A 849 -7.54 -15.75 34.61
CA LEU A 849 -8.60 -16.72 34.32
C LEU A 849 -8.19 -17.71 33.22
N PHE A 850 -7.47 -17.26 32.19
CA PHE A 850 -6.99 -18.14 31.12
C PHE A 850 -5.96 -19.15 31.63
N MET A 851 -5.05 -18.74 32.52
CA MET A 851 -4.11 -19.66 33.20
C MET A 851 -4.84 -20.76 33.99
N GLN A 852 -5.97 -20.43 34.66
CA GLN A 852 -6.81 -21.43 35.33
C GLN A 852 -7.47 -22.38 34.32
N CYS A 853 -8.16 -21.85 33.30
CA CYS A 853 -8.83 -22.66 32.27
C CYS A 853 -7.87 -23.59 31.50
N VAL A 854 -6.63 -23.16 31.21
CA VAL A 854 -5.64 -24.05 30.56
C VAL A 854 -5.21 -25.17 31.49
N TYR A 855 -5.03 -24.90 32.78
CA TYR A 855 -4.70 -25.95 33.75
C TYR A 855 -5.84 -26.97 33.89
N GLU A 856 -7.08 -26.49 34.04
CA GLU A 856 -8.30 -27.32 34.04
C GLU A 856 -8.41 -28.18 32.76
N THR A 857 -8.10 -27.61 31.58
CA THR A 857 -8.12 -28.32 30.29
C THR A 857 -7.07 -29.45 30.22
N ILE A 858 -5.90 -29.27 30.85
CA ILE A 858 -4.84 -30.29 30.92
C ILE A 858 -5.26 -31.45 31.85
N GLU A 859 -5.95 -31.15 32.95
CA GLU A 859 -6.49 -32.16 33.86
C GLU A 859 -7.66 -32.94 33.26
N ASP A 860 -8.61 -32.27 32.59
CA ASP A 860 -9.72 -32.92 31.87
C ASP A 860 -9.21 -33.84 30.74
N ALA A 861 -8.15 -33.43 30.03
CA ALA A 861 -7.48 -34.28 29.05
C ALA A 861 -6.77 -35.51 29.66
N GLY A 862 -6.56 -35.56 30.98
CA GLY A 862 -5.84 -36.64 31.67
C GLY A 862 -4.32 -36.59 31.48
N TYR A 863 -3.75 -35.40 31.28
CA TYR A 863 -2.30 -35.20 31.14
C TYR A 863 -1.72 -34.48 32.36
N THR A 864 -0.40 -34.55 32.52
CA THR A 864 0.34 -33.65 33.41
C THR A 864 1.16 -32.67 32.58
N ARG A 865 1.39 -31.49 33.16
CA ARG A 865 2.25 -30.44 32.60
C ARG A 865 3.64 -30.98 32.21
N GLU A 866 4.24 -31.80 33.06
CA GLU A 866 5.57 -32.41 32.86
C GLU A 866 5.59 -33.41 31.70
N ARG A 867 4.46 -34.07 31.40
CA ARG A 867 4.33 -34.96 30.25
C ARG A 867 4.23 -34.16 28.96
N LEU A 868 3.35 -33.16 28.92
CA LEU A 868 3.15 -32.29 27.74
C LEU A 868 4.39 -31.44 27.42
N ALA A 869 5.18 -31.07 28.42
CA ALA A 869 6.46 -30.36 28.26
C ALA A 869 7.57 -31.16 27.53
N ALA A 870 7.36 -32.45 27.26
CA ALA A 870 8.23 -33.27 26.42
C ALA A 870 7.88 -33.18 24.92
N ASP A 871 6.65 -32.77 24.59
CA ASP A 871 6.09 -32.72 23.24
C ASP A 871 6.12 -31.31 22.64
N ILE A 872 5.86 -31.17 21.33
CA ILE A 872 5.78 -29.88 20.65
C ILE A 872 4.35 -29.32 20.78
N VAL A 873 4.01 -28.84 21.98
CA VAL A 873 2.73 -28.19 22.26
C VAL A 873 2.76 -26.73 21.83
N GLY A 874 1.83 -26.31 20.97
CA GLY A 874 1.59 -24.91 20.61
C GLY A 874 0.44 -24.30 21.43
N VAL A 875 0.50 -23.00 21.67
CA VAL A 875 -0.52 -22.21 22.38
C VAL A 875 -1.07 -21.16 21.42
N TYR A 876 -2.39 -21.18 21.23
CA TYR A 876 -3.11 -20.26 20.35
C TYR A 876 -4.26 -19.67 21.15
N VAL A 877 -4.18 -18.38 21.44
CA VAL A 877 -5.17 -17.63 22.22
C VAL A 877 -6.00 -16.78 21.26
N GLY A 878 -7.24 -16.46 21.67
CA GLY A 878 -8.00 -15.36 21.11
C GLY A 878 -8.54 -14.51 22.26
N VAL A 879 -8.13 -13.25 22.32
CA VAL A 879 -8.53 -12.28 23.36
C VAL A 879 -9.25 -11.10 22.70
N MET A 880 -10.15 -10.44 23.43
CA MET A 880 -10.87 -9.25 22.97
C MET A 880 -11.04 -8.26 24.13
N TYR A 881 -11.18 -6.98 23.82
CA TYR A 881 -11.37 -5.89 24.80
C TYR A 881 -10.21 -5.74 25.80
N GLU A 882 -9.06 -5.26 25.31
CA GLU A 882 -7.84 -4.94 26.07
C GLU A 882 -7.99 -3.69 26.98
N GLU A 883 -9.18 -3.49 27.57
CA GLU A 883 -9.57 -2.26 28.26
C GLU A 883 -8.96 -2.15 29.67
N TYR A 884 -8.32 -3.21 30.18
CA TYR A 884 -7.70 -3.22 31.52
C TYR A 884 -6.56 -2.19 31.67
N GLN A 885 -5.82 -1.88 30.59
CA GLN A 885 -4.80 -0.82 30.62
C GLN A 885 -5.39 0.55 30.99
N LEU A 886 -6.63 0.85 30.60
CA LEU A 886 -7.25 2.17 30.76
C LEU A 886 -7.46 2.53 32.24
N TYR A 887 -7.69 1.53 33.10
CA TYR A 887 -7.78 1.71 34.56
C TYR A 887 -6.43 2.10 35.20
N GLY A 888 -5.31 1.82 34.55
CA GLY A 888 -3.98 2.23 35.01
C GLY A 888 -3.79 3.75 34.96
N ALA A 889 -4.37 4.40 33.94
CA ALA A 889 -4.32 5.85 33.76
C ALA A 889 -5.08 6.60 34.87
N GLU A 890 -6.24 6.12 35.30
CA GLU A 890 -6.97 6.68 36.45
C GLU A 890 -6.25 6.41 37.78
N SER A 891 -5.48 5.32 37.87
CA SER A 891 -4.84 4.85 39.10
C SER A 891 -3.42 5.39 39.32
N SER A 892 -2.80 6.04 38.31
CA SER A 892 -1.36 6.36 38.29
C SER A 892 -0.45 5.13 38.48
N ILE A 893 -0.88 3.97 37.98
CA ILE A 893 -0.16 2.68 38.07
C ILE A 893 -0.11 2.04 36.68
N ALA A 894 1.08 1.70 36.21
CA ALA A 894 1.25 0.99 34.95
C ALA A 894 0.77 -0.48 35.08
N LEU A 895 -0.44 -0.75 34.58
CA LEU A 895 -0.99 -2.10 34.48
C LEU A 895 -0.49 -2.79 33.21
N SER A 896 -0.16 -4.08 33.31
CA SER A 896 0.36 -4.84 32.18
C SER A 896 -0.77 -5.61 31.49
N GLY A 897 -1.14 -5.17 30.29
CA GLY A 897 -2.05 -5.88 29.40
C GLY A 897 -1.44 -5.98 28.01
N ASN A 898 -1.02 -7.17 27.59
CA ASN A 898 -0.56 -7.43 26.23
C ASN A 898 -1.10 -8.81 25.82
N PRO A 899 -1.86 -8.94 24.71
CA PRO A 899 -2.38 -10.22 24.23
C PRO A 899 -1.34 -11.34 24.21
N ALA A 900 -0.14 -11.04 23.70
CA ALA A 900 0.94 -12.01 23.60
C ALA A 900 1.44 -12.50 24.97
N SER A 901 1.23 -11.74 26.06
CA SER A 901 1.56 -12.20 27.42
C SER A 901 0.74 -13.43 27.80
N ILE A 902 -0.54 -13.47 27.45
CA ILE A 902 -1.46 -14.57 27.82
C ILE A 902 -0.96 -15.90 27.24
N ALA A 903 -0.60 -15.93 25.95
CA ALA A 903 -0.02 -17.10 25.31
C ALA A 903 1.36 -17.44 25.88
N ASN A 904 2.25 -16.45 26.00
CA ASN A 904 3.63 -16.67 26.44
C ASN A 904 3.73 -17.12 27.90
N ARG A 905 2.86 -16.64 28.81
CA ARG A 905 2.82 -17.10 30.21
C ARG A 905 2.41 -18.56 30.31
N VAL A 906 1.41 -18.99 29.54
CA VAL A 906 1.03 -20.40 29.45
C VAL A 906 2.19 -21.23 28.91
N SER A 907 2.81 -20.81 27.81
CA SER A 907 3.99 -21.50 27.24
C SER A 907 5.16 -21.57 28.23
N TYR A 908 5.41 -20.51 29.00
CA TYR A 908 6.46 -20.44 30.01
C TYR A 908 6.19 -21.35 31.21
N PHE A 909 5.02 -21.19 31.86
CA PHE A 909 4.63 -21.97 33.02
C PHE A 909 4.56 -23.47 32.71
N CYS A 910 4.07 -23.84 31.53
CA CYS A 910 3.98 -25.24 31.10
C CYS A 910 5.24 -25.77 30.40
N ASN A 911 6.27 -24.93 30.15
CA ASN A 911 7.47 -25.26 29.35
C ASN A 911 7.11 -25.90 27.98
N PHE A 912 6.10 -25.33 27.31
CA PHE A 912 5.70 -25.70 25.95
C PHE A 912 6.64 -25.09 24.91
N ARG A 913 6.80 -25.79 23.77
CA ARG A 913 7.89 -25.53 22.80
C ARG A 913 7.44 -25.36 21.34
N GLY A 914 6.14 -25.42 21.08
CA GLY A 914 5.55 -25.03 19.80
C GLY A 914 5.35 -23.51 19.71
N PRO A 915 4.62 -23.03 18.68
CA PRO A 915 4.25 -21.63 18.55
C PRO A 915 3.47 -21.12 19.77
N SER A 916 3.62 -19.84 20.10
CA SER A 916 2.83 -19.15 21.11
C SER A 916 2.28 -17.86 20.49
N LEU A 917 0.97 -17.79 20.31
CA LEU A 917 0.27 -16.74 19.56
C LEU A 917 -1.02 -16.32 20.29
N ALA A 918 -1.40 -15.06 20.16
CA ALA A 918 -2.59 -14.42 20.71
C ALA A 918 -3.12 -13.33 19.76
#